data_AF-A0A0H0XQ98-F1
#
_entry.id   AF-A0A0H0XQ98-F1
#
_cell.length_a   1.000
_cell.length_b   1.000
_cell.length_c   1.000
_cell.angle_alpha   90.00
_cell.angle_beta   90.00
_cell.angle_gamma   90.00
#
_symmetry.space_group_name_H-M   'P 1'
#
loop_
_entity.id
_entity.type
_entity.pdbx_description
1 polymer ?
#
loop_
_entity_poly.entity_id
_entity_poly.type
_entity_poly.pdbx_seq_one_letter_code
_entity_poly.pdbx_strand_id
1 'polypeptide(L)'
;MTQLRRAGFLVSAAMLAVSLTTPALAQADAPNLFFDESDHAAIEARSTALPWLQQARTEILQRADQYMATPLDPYPLVGPQNDTGTAGRALQNRLGALGFAAYLTGEERYAQKGRDMLLAVVRQTEPDNHDHWRGHLQQADAAHALAMGYDWMFDVMTPAERAEVRAELVAIGTVLYESDTPWGAPAPGVASCNHNSVHFGALGLVALALGDKPEWLAASTDRIRLYFEHFSDDTGYATEGHHYVGYGMGGAVPFAMALARHGGPDLLAEAEEHHALGLVGDQMLWKLLPFEGRMLALNDNFERPGEVAALAATLRAGRGDQLWAFLESLEQSGSVDELGGYFGITYTSPFLFLWGDEAVVPVDPVTANLPLGHHFQSGRVMLRSSWEGEDAAHASFTSGYDFHRGHDHQDENSVTFYANGEGFLIDPQYWLETSDAHTTLTVEGAEQIKGGDGRIVQYREDTRGAMVRGQAEEAYDFEAAFIGQADRKMYFVRSPRPYMVFRDDLRTENGGDTPFSSRYITYPGNRIEQHGDAVIIHGERHGGKALLAAFSGTQPIAIAEDDLSETVLRRRGTQFRYDDYMRRLTANFIDESPELISFVIPFSGDDVPQIRIVPGEEHHSFEARITFADGSEDRLLLAEDDIVLR
;
A
#
# COMPACT_ATOMS: atom_id res chain seq x y z
N MET A 1 -2.06 -16.40 71.72
CA MET A 1 -2.74 -15.12 72.01
C MET A 1 -1.82 -14.06 71.42
N THR A 2 -2.17 -13.26 70.42
CA THR A 2 -3.44 -12.58 70.14
C THR A 2 -3.49 -12.19 68.66
N GLN A 3 -4.69 -12.24 68.10
CA GLN A 3 -5.07 -11.84 66.73
C GLN A 3 -5.01 -10.32 66.50
N LEU A 4 -4.77 -9.91 65.25
CA LEU A 4 -5.36 -8.71 64.62
C LEU A 4 -5.32 -8.91 63.08
N ARG A 5 -6.38 -9.51 62.51
CA ARG A 5 -7.44 -8.86 61.72
C ARG A 5 -6.93 -8.03 60.53
N ARG A 6 -6.83 -8.68 59.36
CA ARG A 6 -6.91 -8.03 58.04
C ARG A 6 -8.39 -7.76 57.72
N ALA A 7 -8.75 -6.51 57.53
CA ALA A 7 -10.05 -6.11 57.03
C ALA A 7 -10.08 -6.33 55.51
N GLY A 8 -11.00 -7.18 55.04
CA GLY A 8 -11.32 -7.31 53.63
C GLY A 8 -12.26 -6.19 53.21
N PHE A 9 -11.87 -5.43 52.19
CA PHE A 9 -12.81 -4.64 51.40
C PHE A 9 -13.35 -5.52 50.27
N LEU A 10 -14.59 -5.98 50.45
CA LEU A 10 -15.42 -6.50 49.36
C LEU A 10 -15.96 -5.27 48.60
N VAL A 11 -15.38 -4.97 47.44
CA VAL A 11 -16.03 -4.13 46.44
C VAL A 11 -16.86 -5.07 45.58
N SER A 12 -18.17 -5.07 45.79
CA SER A 12 -19.12 -5.72 44.89
C SER A 12 -19.07 -5.04 43.53
N ALA A 13 -18.38 -5.65 42.57
CA ALA A 13 -18.56 -5.35 41.16
C ALA A 13 -19.95 -5.85 40.74
N ALA A 14 -20.92 -4.94 40.72
CA ALA A 14 -22.17 -5.18 40.01
C ALA A 14 -21.84 -5.14 38.50
N MET A 15 -21.59 -6.30 37.90
CA MET A 15 -21.66 -6.44 36.45
C MET A 15 -23.12 -6.19 36.05
N LEU A 16 -23.41 -4.99 35.54
CA LEU A 16 -24.57 -4.80 34.69
C LEU A 16 -24.28 -5.55 33.38
N ALA A 17 -24.74 -6.79 33.29
CA ALA A 17 -24.87 -7.47 32.01
C ALA A 17 -25.98 -6.74 31.23
N VAL A 18 -25.60 -5.76 30.41
CA VAL A 18 -26.48 -5.26 29.36
C VAL A 18 -26.60 -6.42 28.37
N SER A 19 -27.73 -7.13 28.40
CA SER A 19 -28.11 -8.01 27.30
C SER A 19 -28.39 -7.12 26.10
N LEU A 20 -27.38 -6.93 25.25
CA LEU A 20 -27.56 -6.53 23.86
C LEU A 20 -28.27 -7.69 23.18
N THR A 21 -29.60 -7.68 23.26
CA THR A 21 -30.41 -8.45 22.32
C THR A 21 -30.44 -7.61 21.05
N THR A 22 -29.45 -7.82 20.19
CA THR A 22 -29.57 -7.39 18.80
C THR A 22 -30.82 -8.08 18.25
N PRO A 23 -31.84 -7.33 17.77
CA PRO A 23 -32.95 -7.96 17.11
C PRO A 23 -32.38 -8.79 15.96
N ALA A 24 -32.78 -10.05 15.84
CA ALA A 24 -32.51 -10.83 14.66
C ALA A 24 -32.94 -9.98 13.45
N LEU A 25 -32.04 -9.83 12.48
CA LEU A 25 -32.37 -9.19 11.21
C LEU A 25 -33.74 -9.69 10.75
N ALA A 26 -34.70 -8.77 10.63
CA ALA A 26 -36.02 -9.13 10.14
C ALA A 26 -35.82 -9.61 8.69
N GLN A 27 -35.74 -10.92 8.52
CA GLN A 27 -35.39 -11.65 7.30
C GLN A 27 -36.37 -11.43 6.13
N ALA A 28 -37.33 -10.51 6.26
CA ALA A 28 -38.37 -10.23 5.28
C ALA A 28 -38.11 -8.98 4.42
N ASP A 29 -37.13 -8.15 4.79
CA ASP A 29 -36.85 -6.85 4.14
C ASP A 29 -35.44 -6.82 3.52
N ALA A 30 -35.00 -7.88 2.83
CA ALA A 30 -33.70 -7.94 2.15
C ALA A 30 -33.74 -7.28 0.75
N PRO A 31 -32.62 -6.74 0.21
CA PRO A 31 -31.32 -6.59 0.86
C PRO A 31 -31.40 -5.60 2.01
N ASN A 32 -30.69 -5.88 3.10
CA ASN A 32 -30.58 -4.96 4.23
C ASN A 32 -29.20 -4.91 4.88
N LEU A 33 -28.23 -5.70 4.39
CA LEU A 33 -26.91 -5.80 5.01
C LEU A 33 -26.12 -4.48 4.88
N PHE A 34 -26.25 -3.79 3.75
CA PHE A 34 -25.56 -2.51 3.48
C PHE A 34 -26.51 -1.39 3.09
N PHE A 35 -27.54 -1.72 2.31
CA PHE A 35 -28.56 -0.82 1.80
C PHE A 35 -29.89 -1.57 1.73
N ASP A 36 -31.00 -0.84 1.70
CA ASP A 36 -32.34 -1.37 1.41
C ASP A 36 -33.08 -0.49 0.38
N GLU A 37 -34.35 -0.77 0.15
CA GLU A 37 -35.19 -0.01 -0.80
C GLU A 37 -35.24 1.50 -0.49
N SER A 38 -35.13 1.90 0.78
CA SER A 38 -35.17 3.32 1.16
C SER A 38 -33.92 4.08 0.72
N ASP A 39 -32.80 3.39 0.50
CA ASP A 39 -31.54 3.98 0.05
C ASP A 39 -31.48 4.15 -1.48
N HIS A 40 -32.36 3.48 -2.23
CA HIS A 40 -32.24 3.34 -3.70
C HIS A 40 -32.19 4.69 -4.41
N ALA A 41 -33.12 5.59 -4.08
CA ALA A 41 -33.20 6.90 -4.71
C ALA A 41 -31.93 7.75 -4.49
N ALA A 42 -31.32 7.65 -3.30
CA ALA A 42 -30.09 8.37 -2.98
C ALA A 42 -28.88 7.78 -3.72
N ILE A 43 -28.79 6.44 -3.77
CA ILE A 43 -27.73 5.72 -4.50
C ILE A 43 -27.82 5.99 -6.01
N GLU A 44 -29.02 5.94 -6.58
CA GLU A 44 -29.26 6.24 -8.00
C GLU A 44 -28.84 7.69 -8.33
N ALA A 45 -29.27 8.65 -7.52
CA ALA A 45 -28.89 10.05 -7.69
C ALA A 45 -27.37 10.24 -7.58
N ARG A 46 -26.73 9.64 -6.58
CA ARG A 46 -25.28 9.76 -6.37
C ARG A 46 -24.50 9.15 -7.53
N SER A 47 -24.87 7.96 -7.99
CA SER A 47 -24.19 7.25 -9.08
C SER A 47 -24.18 7.99 -10.43
N THR A 48 -25.00 9.04 -10.56
CA THR A 48 -25.08 9.88 -11.76
C THR A 48 -24.61 11.32 -11.53
N ALA A 49 -24.21 11.68 -10.32
CA ALA A 49 -23.95 13.06 -9.91
C ALA A 49 -22.68 13.67 -10.53
N LEU A 50 -21.62 12.86 -10.74
CA LEU A 50 -20.33 13.32 -11.26
C LEU A 50 -19.81 12.39 -12.37
N PRO A 51 -18.96 12.88 -13.30
CA PRO A 51 -18.45 12.07 -14.40
C PRO A 51 -17.75 10.77 -13.96
N TRP A 52 -16.93 10.83 -12.91
CA TRP A 52 -16.23 9.63 -12.40
C TRP A 52 -17.19 8.60 -11.79
N LEU A 53 -18.29 9.04 -11.18
CA LEU A 53 -19.35 8.16 -10.67
C LEU A 53 -20.14 7.51 -11.81
N GLN A 54 -20.43 8.26 -12.87
CA GLN A 54 -21.07 7.73 -14.08
C GLN A 54 -20.19 6.69 -14.77
N GLN A 55 -18.87 6.91 -14.79
CA GLN A 55 -17.90 5.93 -15.28
C GLN A 55 -17.91 4.68 -14.40
N ALA A 56 -17.78 4.83 -13.07
CA ALA A 56 -17.83 3.71 -12.13
C ALA A 56 -19.12 2.89 -12.30
N ARG A 57 -20.28 3.55 -12.38
CA ARG A 57 -21.58 2.92 -12.66
C ARG A 57 -21.55 2.11 -13.95
N THR A 58 -21.06 2.72 -15.02
CA THR A 58 -21.00 2.08 -16.34
C THR A 58 -20.13 0.83 -16.30
N GLU A 59 -18.97 0.91 -15.67
CA GLU A 59 -18.04 -0.22 -15.57
C GLU A 59 -18.60 -1.39 -14.76
N ILE A 60 -19.27 -1.10 -13.64
CA ILE A 60 -19.92 -2.15 -12.82
C ILE A 60 -21.01 -2.86 -13.64
N LEU A 61 -21.84 -2.12 -14.37
CA LEU A 61 -22.91 -2.71 -15.20
C LEU A 61 -22.34 -3.53 -16.37
N GLN A 62 -21.30 -3.03 -17.05
CA GLN A 62 -20.62 -3.79 -18.10
C GLN A 62 -20.05 -5.12 -17.57
N ARG A 63 -19.56 -5.13 -16.34
CA ARG A 63 -18.98 -6.32 -15.71
C ARG A 63 -20.05 -7.30 -15.25
N ALA A 64 -21.16 -6.80 -14.71
CA ALA A 64 -22.33 -7.64 -14.47
C ALA A 64 -22.82 -8.32 -15.76
N ASP A 65 -22.86 -7.59 -16.89
CA ASP A 65 -23.18 -8.17 -18.20
C ASP A 65 -22.18 -9.24 -18.64
N GLN A 66 -20.88 -9.03 -18.42
CA GLN A 66 -19.84 -10.04 -18.71
C GLN A 66 -20.03 -11.30 -17.84
N TYR A 67 -20.33 -11.13 -16.55
CA TYR A 67 -20.52 -12.25 -15.62
C TYR A 67 -21.79 -13.06 -15.87
N MET A 68 -22.72 -12.58 -16.69
CA MET A 68 -23.82 -13.40 -17.20
C MET A 68 -23.31 -14.66 -17.93
N ALA A 69 -22.14 -14.57 -18.58
CA ALA A 69 -21.53 -15.66 -19.33
C ALA A 69 -20.72 -16.66 -18.46
N THR A 70 -20.54 -16.40 -17.16
CA THR A 70 -19.76 -17.29 -16.27
C THR A 70 -20.40 -18.68 -16.20
N PRO A 71 -19.66 -19.77 -16.47
CA PRO A 71 -20.16 -21.14 -16.31
C PRO A 71 -20.55 -21.44 -14.86
N LEU A 72 -21.55 -22.31 -14.68
CA LEU A 72 -22.10 -22.67 -13.36
C LEU A 72 -21.97 -24.16 -13.04
N ASP A 73 -21.69 -25.01 -14.03
CA ASP A 73 -21.58 -26.46 -13.85
C ASP A 73 -20.41 -27.00 -14.69
N PRO A 74 -19.19 -27.11 -14.11
CA PRO A 74 -18.82 -26.57 -12.79
C PRO A 74 -18.65 -25.04 -12.81
N TYR A 75 -18.80 -24.41 -11.65
CA TYR A 75 -18.32 -23.06 -11.41
C TYR A 75 -16.78 -23.01 -11.48
N PRO A 76 -16.19 -22.00 -12.17
CA PRO A 76 -14.74 -21.92 -12.36
C PRO A 76 -14.02 -21.36 -11.12
N LEU A 77 -13.58 -22.27 -10.23
CA LEU A 77 -12.66 -21.95 -9.14
C LEU A 77 -11.24 -21.60 -9.64
N VAL A 78 -10.90 -22.05 -10.86
CA VAL A 78 -9.68 -21.68 -11.58
C VAL A 78 -10.08 -21.27 -12.99
N GLY A 79 -9.55 -20.16 -13.48
CA GLY A 79 -9.85 -19.63 -14.80
C GLY A 79 -8.79 -18.67 -15.29
N PRO A 80 -9.00 -18.02 -16.46
CA PRO A 80 -8.04 -17.05 -17.00
C PRO A 80 -7.78 -15.84 -16.10
N GLN A 81 -8.69 -15.58 -15.15
CA GLN A 81 -8.75 -14.40 -14.29
C GLN A 81 -8.42 -14.72 -12.83
N ASN A 82 -8.49 -15.98 -12.42
CA ASN A 82 -8.33 -16.38 -11.03
C ASN A 82 -7.68 -17.76 -10.91
N ASP A 83 -6.94 -17.97 -9.82
CA ASP A 83 -6.37 -19.26 -9.45
C ASP A 83 -7.06 -19.76 -8.17
N THR A 84 -6.74 -20.96 -7.68
CA THR A 84 -7.26 -21.51 -6.42
C THR A 84 -6.95 -20.57 -5.24
N GLY A 85 -5.85 -19.80 -5.35
CA GLY A 85 -5.45 -18.79 -4.37
C GLY A 85 -6.21 -17.46 -4.44
N THR A 86 -7.12 -17.27 -5.42
CA THR A 86 -7.94 -16.05 -5.60
C THR A 86 -9.42 -16.34 -5.98
N ALA A 87 -9.85 -17.60 -5.92
CA ALA A 87 -11.20 -18.05 -6.27
C ALA A 87 -12.32 -17.41 -5.45
N GLY A 88 -12.11 -17.23 -4.14
CA GLY A 88 -13.06 -16.57 -3.25
C GLY A 88 -13.24 -15.10 -3.62
N ARG A 89 -12.15 -14.42 -3.98
CA ARG A 89 -12.19 -13.02 -4.44
C ARG A 89 -12.93 -12.87 -5.77
N ALA A 90 -12.66 -13.79 -6.70
CA ALA A 90 -13.39 -13.82 -7.96
C ALA A 90 -14.90 -13.99 -7.73
N LEU A 91 -15.30 -14.78 -6.72
CA LEU A 91 -16.70 -14.91 -6.32
C LEU A 91 -17.26 -13.61 -5.74
N GLN A 92 -16.53 -12.90 -4.88
CA GLN A 92 -16.93 -11.58 -4.36
C GLN A 92 -17.19 -10.60 -5.52
N ASN A 93 -16.26 -10.51 -6.47
CA ASN A 93 -16.36 -9.60 -7.61
C ASN A 93 -17.60 -9.91 -8.47
N ARG A 94 -17.85 -11.20 -8.72
CA ARG A 94 -18.99 -11.65 -9.53
C ARG A 94 -20.33 -11.41 -8.83
N LEU A 95 -20.48 -11.85 -7.59
CA LEU A 95 -21.73 -11.69 -6.83
C LEU A 95 -21.99 -10.22 -6.47
N GLY A 96 -20.93 -9.46 -6.14
CA GLY A 96 -21.02 -8.03 -5.89
C GLY A 96 -21.49 -7.26 -7.12
N ALA A 97 -20.89 -7.47 -8.29
CA ALA A 97 -21.32 -6.80 -9.51
C ALA A 97 -22.76 -7.19 -9.91
N LEU A 98 -23.10 -8.49 -9.88
CA LEU A 98 -24.44 -8.98 -10.24
C LEU A 98 -25.52 -8.46 -9.28
N GLY A 99 -25.28 -8.52 -7.97
CA GLY A 99 -26.29 -8.09 -7.00
C GLY A 99 -26.46 -6.59 -6.93
N PHE A 100 -25.37 -5.82 -7.06
CA PHE A 100 -25.51 -4.37 -7.16
C PHE A 100 -26.18 -3.94 -8.46
N ALA A 101 -25.88 -4.59 -9.59
CA ALA A 101 -26.59 -4.33 -10.85
C ALA A 101 -28.08 -4.65 -10.73
N ALA A 102 -28.45 -5.75 -10.07
CA ALA A 102 -29.84 -6.09 -9.80
C ALA A 102 -30.54 -5.01 -8.96
N TYR A 103 -29.91 -4.58 -7.86
CA TYR A 103 -30.43 -3.52 -6.99
C TYR A 103 -30.60 -2.19 -7.73
N LEU A 104 -29.57 -1.76 -8.45
CA LEU A 104 -29.53 -0.46 -9.11
C LEU A 104 -30.54 -0.37 -10.27
N THR A 105 -30.66 -1.43 -11.08
CA THR A 105 -31.47 -1.41 -12.31
C THR A 105 -32.86 -2.01 -12.16
N GLY A 106 -33.08 -2.85 -11.14
CA GLY A 106 -34.28 -3.68 -11.01
C GLY A 106 -34.37 -4.81 -12.04
N GLU A 107 -33.33 -5.08 -12.83
CA GLU A 107 -33.35 -6.14 -13.84
C GLU A 107 -33.18 -7.53 -13.20
N GLU A 108 -34.27 -8.31 -13.20
CA GLU A 108 -34.34 -9.63 -12.56
C GLU A 108 -33.28 -10.63 -13.08
N ARG A 109 -32.79 -10.46 -14.33
CA ARG A 109 -31.77 -11.35 -14.92
C ARG A 109 -30.47 -11.40 -14.11
N TYR A 110 -30.07 -10.27 -13.51
CA TYR A 110 -28.84 -10.21 -12.72
C TYR A 110 -29.02 -10.94 -11.39
N ALA A 111 -30.16 -10.74 -10.72
CA ALA A 111 -30.49 -11.44 -9.47
C ALA A 111 -30.61 -12.95 -9.69
N GLN A 112 -31.28 -13.38 -10.77
CA GLN A 112 -31.39 -14.80 -11.12
C GLN A 112 -30.02 -15.43 -11.39
N LYS A 113 -29.14 -14.74 -12.15
CA LYS A 113 -27.78 -15.22 -12.40
C LYS A 113 -26.96 -15.30 -11.11
N GLY A 114 -27.06 -14.28 -10.25
CA GLY A 114 -26.39 -14.26 -8.95
C GLY A 114 -26.84 -15.41 -8.05
N ARG A 115 -28.15 -15.67 -7.98
CA ARG A 115 -28.71 -16.86 -7.30
C ARG A 115 -28.13 -18.16 -7.85
N ASP A 116 -28.16 -18.35 -9.17
CA ASP A 116 -27.71 -19.60 -9.78
C ASP A 116 -26.21 -19.83 -9.54
N MET A 117 -25.41 -18.74 -9.53
CA MET A 117 -23.99 -18.77 -9.19
C MET A 117 -23.74 -19.10 -7.72
N LEU A 118 -24.46 -18.46 -6.81
CA LEU A 118 -24.38 -18.71 -5.38
C LEU A 118 -24.65 -20.19 -5.07
N LEU A 119 -25.74 -20.74 -5.62
CA LEU A 119 -26.09 -22.15 -5.42
C LEU A 119 -25.13 -23.12 -6.10
N ALA A 120 -24.58 -22.76 -7.27
CA ALA A 120 -23.54 -23.57 -7.92
C ALA A 120 -22.31 -23.72 -7.03
N VAL A 121 -21.82 -22.64 -6.42
CA VAL A 121 -20.68 -22.68 -5.50
C VAL A 121 -21.03 -23.51 -4.27
N VAL A 122 -22.13 -23.20 -3.58
CA VAL A 122 -22.57 -23.91 -2.36
C VAL A 122 -22.70 -25.42 -2.57
N ARG A 123 -23.10 -25.86 -3.77
CA ARG A 123 -23.25 -27.29 -4.11
C ARG A 123 -21.96 -27.96 -4.56
N GLN A 124 -20.98 -27.18 -5.02
CA GLN A 124 -19.73 -27.68 -5.59
C GLN A 124 -18.60 -27.71 -4.55
N THR A 125 -18.59 -26.77 -3.60
CA THR A 125 -17.46 -26.57 -2.68
C THR A 125 -17.74 -27.13 -1.29
N GLU A 126 -16.66 -27.38 -0.55
CA GLU A 126 -16.74 -27.63 0.90
C GLU A 126 -15.88 -26.58 1.62
N PRO A 127 -16.39 -25.94 2.69
CA PRO A 127 -15.68 -24.87 3.40
C PRO A 127 -14.28 -25.23 3.93
N ASP A 128 -14.08 -26.48 4.35
CA ASP A 128 -12.83 -26.99 4.95
C ASP A 128 -11.89 -27.66 3.93
N ASN A 129 -12.26 -27.66 2.64
CA ASN A 129 -11.46 -28.28 1.59
C ASN A 129 -10.47 -27.29 0.97
N HIS A 130 -9.17 -27.54 1.15
CA HIS A 130 -8.09 -26.69 0.62
C HIS A 130 -7.94 -26.71 -0.91
N ASP A 131 -8.50 -27.70 -1.60
CA ASP A 131 -8.56 -27.70 -3.07
C ASP A 131 -9.65 -26.74 -3.58
N HIS A 132 -10.63 -26.41 -2.73
CA HIS A 132 -11.66 -25.41 -3.01
C HIS A 132 -11.24 -24.04 -2.50
N TRP A 133 -10.76 -23.97 -1.27
CA TRP A 133 -10.36 -22.73 -0.59
C TRP A 133 -8.95 -22.87 0.02
N ARG A 134 -7.92 -22.47 -0.74
CA ARG A 134 -6.51 -22.77 -0.45
C ARG A 134 -6.02 -22.36 0.95
N GLY A 135 -6.54 -21.28 1.49
CA GLY A 135 -6.18 -20.79 2.82
C GLY A 135 -7.20 -19.81 3.37
N HIS A 136 -6.98 -19.34 4.61
CA HIS A 136 -7.98 -18.56 5.34
C HIS A 136 -8.41 -17.27 4.62
N LEU A 137 -7.51 -16.59 3.90
CA LEU A 137 -7.88 -15.42 3.10
C LEU A 137 -8.90 -15.77 1.99
N GLN A 138 -8.72 -16.90 1.32
CA GLN A 138 -9.66 -17.35 0.29
C GLN A 138 -10.98 -17.81 0.88
N GLN A 139 -10.94 -18.46 2.04
CA GLN A 139 -12.15 -18.80 2.79
C GLN A 139 -12.90 -17.55 3.25
N ALA A 140 -12.18 -16.52 3.70
CA ALA A 140 -12.75 -15.25 4.14
C ALA A 140 -13.37 -14.48 2.96
N ASP A 141 -12.66 -14.37 1.83
CA ASP A 141 -13.21 -13.78 0.61
C ASP A 141 -14.50 -14.51 0.19
N ALA A 142 -14.50 -15.84 0.17
CA ALA A 142 -15.67 -16.65 -0.15
C ALA A 142 -16.81 -16.43 0.86
N ALA A 143 -16.52 -16.43 2.16
CA ALA A 143 -17.51 -16.21 3.22
C ALA A 143 -18.18 -14.84 3.10
N HIS A 144 -17.40 -13.80 2.79
CA HIS A 144 -17.91 -12.46 2.49
C HIS A 144 -18.85 -12.52 1.27
N ALA A 145 -18.42 -13.14 0.17
CA ALA A 145 -19.24 -13.27 -1.03
C ALA A 145 -20.57 -14.01 -0.77
N LEU A 146 -20.53 -15.08 0.03
CA LEU A 146 -21.72 -15.85 0.41
C LEU A 146 -22.67 -15.02 1.27
N ALA A 147 -22.17 -14.22 2.21
CA ALA A 147 -22.99 -13.34 3.05
C ALA A 147 -23.68 -12.26 2.19
N MET A 148 -22.94 -11.62 1.29
CA MET A 148 -23.50 -10.66 0.32
C MET A 148 -24.54 -11.32 -0.59
N GLY A 149 -24.21 -12.47 -1.17
CA GLY A 149 -25.11 -13.20 -2.06
C GLY A 149 -26.39 -13.65 -1.35
N TYR A 150 -26.29 -14.07 -0.09
CA TYR A 150 -27.45 -14.46 0.71
C TYR A 150 -28.44 -13.32 0.92
N ASP A 151 -27.93 -12.11 1.19
CA ASP A 151 -28.74 -10.90 1.37
C ASP A 151 -29.27 -10.37 0.03
N TRP A 152 -28.40 -10.20 -0.96
CA TRP A 152 -28.74 -9.51 -2.22
C TRP A 152 -29.57 -10.37 -3.18
N MET A 153 -29.51 -11.70 -3.06
CA MET A 153 -30.31 -12.63 -3.86
C MET A 153 -31.47 -13.24 -3.05
N PHE A 154 -31.77 -12.68 -1.87
CA PHE A 154 -32.69 -13.30 -0.92
C PHE A 154 -34.07 -13.55 -1.54
N ASP A 155 -34.63 -12.56 -2.23
CA ASP A 155 -35.99 -12.59 -2.76
C ASP A 155 -36.18 -13.57 -3.93
N VAL A 156 -35.12 -13.80 -4.72
CA VAL A 156 -35.16 -14.72 -5.87
C VAL A 156 -34.87 -16.17 -5.47
N MET A 157 -34.41 -16.41 -4.25
CA MET A 157 -34.24 -17.75 -3.67
C MET A 157 -35.56 -18.28 -3.11
N THR A 158 -35.76 -19.58 -3.26
CA THR A 158 -36.81 -20.33 -2.54
C THR A 158 -36.43 -20.51 -1.07
N PRO A 159 -37.38 -20.81 -0.17
CA PRO A 159 -37.06 -21.14 1.22
C PRO A 159 -36.06 -22.29 1.39
N ALA A 160 -36.06 -23.26 0.48
CA ALA A 160 -35.13 -24.40 0.51
C ALA A 160 -33.71 -23.96 0.12
N GLU A 161 -33.57 -23.16 -0.94
CA GLU A 161 -32.29 -22.59 -1.37
C GLU A 161 -31.71 -21.66 -0.29
N ARG A 162 -32.54 -20.84 0.36
CA ARG A 162 -32.11 -20.05 1.52
C ARG A 162 -31.61 -20.91 2.67
N ALA A 163 -32.24 -22.05 2.94
CA ALA A 163 -31.77 -22.96 3.98
C ALA A 163 -30.43 -23.60 3.62
N GLU A 164 -30.20 -23.91 2.34
CA GLU A 164 -28.95 -24.44 1.80
C GLU A 164 -27.79 -23.44 1.96
N VAL A 165 -27.96 -22.21 1.49
CA VAL A 165 -26.94 -21.15 1.64
C VAL A 165 -26.69 -20.83 3.11
N ARG A 166 -27.74 -20.79 3.95
CA ARG A 166 -27.57 -20.57 5.40
C ARG A 166 -26.74 -21.66 6.06
N ALA A 167 -26.92 -22.93 5.65
CA ALA A 167 -26.11 -24.03 6.18
C ALA A 167 -24.63 -23.85 5.81
N GLU A 168 -24.34 -23.43 4.58
CA GLU A 168 -22.97 -23.13 4.14
C GLU A 168 -22.36 -21.96 4.94
N LEU A 169 -23.11 -20.88 5.17
CA LEU A 169 -22.69 -19.75 6.01
C LEU A 169 -22.31 -20.19 7.43
N VAL A 170 -23.09 -21.09 8.03
CA VAL A 170 -22.73 -21.68 9.34
C VAL A 170 -21.43 -22.47 9.25
N ALA A 171 -21.26 -23.30 8.22
CA ALA A 171 -20.08 -24.14 8.06
C ALA A 171 -18.81 -23.30 7.85
N ILE A 172 -18.82 -22.38 6.89
CA ILE A 172 -17.65 -21.53 6.59
C ILE A 172 -17.33 -20.55 7.73
N GLY A 173 -18.36 -19.99 8.39
CA GLY A 173 -18.16 -19.15 9.57
C GLY A 173 -17.55 -19.93 10.75
N THR A 174 -17.92 -21.21 10.90
CA THR A 174 -17.32 -22.09 11.92
C THR A 174 -15.83 -22.32 11.63
N VAL A 175 -15.47 -22.59 10.37
CA VAL A 175 -14.07 -22.73 9.95
C VAL A 175 -13.27 -21.46 10.28
N LEU A 176 -13.80 -20.28 9.97
CA LEU A 176 -13.12 -19.01 10.28
C LEU A 176 -13.01 -18.75 11.78
N TYR A 177 -14.06 -19.03 12.56
CA TYR A 177 -14.08 -18.78 14.00
C TYR A 177 -13.19 -19.75 14.80
N GLU A 178 -13.16 -21.02 14.41
CA GLU A 178 -12.36 -22.06 15.08
C GLU A 178 -10.91 -22.13 14.56
N SER A 179 -10.58 -21.38 13.50
CA SER A 179 -9.22 -21.32 12.97
C SER A 179 -8.23 -20.86 14.04
N ASP A 180 -7.24 -21.69 14.34
CA ASP A 180 -6.09 -21.31 15.17
C ASP A 180 -5.14 -20.46 14.33
N THR A 181 -5.51 -19.20 14.17
CA THR A 181 -4.78 -18.23 13.36
C THR A 181 -3.94 -17.31 14.26
N PRO A 182 -2.65 -17.08 13.95
CA PRO A 182 -1.89 -16.04 14.64
C PRO A 182 -2.44 -14.65 14.31
N TRP A 183 -3.16 -14.51 13.18
CA TRP A 183 -3.85 -13.30 12.74
C TRP A 183 -5.04 -13.04 13.65
N GLY A 184 -5.01 -11.94 14.38
CA GLY A 184 -5.96 -11.61 15.44
C GLY A 184 -5.40 -11.69 16.85
N ALA A 185 -4.10 -11.93 17.08
CA ALA A 185 -3.54 -11.59 18.39
C ALA A 185 -3.70 -10.08 18.66
N PRO A 186 -4.01 -9.64 19.91
CA PRO A 186 -4.14 -8.22 20.26
C PRO A 186 -2.76 -7.56 20.43
N ALA A 187 -1.91 -7.69 19.41
CA ALA A 187 -0.60 -7.03 19.33
C ALA A 187 -0.61 -6.10 18.11
N PRO A 188 -0.09 -4.86 18.22
CA PRO A 188 -0.20 -3.87 17.14
C PRO A 188 0.22 -4.39 15.76
N GLY A 189 1.36 -5.09 15.66
CA GLY A 189 1.83 -5.64 14.37
C GLY A 189 0.98 -6.75 13.76
N VAL A 190 0.21 -7.47 14.58
CA VAL A 190 -0.74 -8.46 14.07
C VAL A 190 -2.06 -7.79 13.72
N ALA A 191 -2.50 -6.85 14.57
CA ALA A 191 -3.74 -6.12 14.40
C ALA A 191 -3.73 -5.24 13.14
N SER A 192 -2.58 -4.64 12.80
CA SER A 192 -2.36 -3.80 11.62
C SER A 192 -2.38 -4.55 10.29
N CYS A 193 -2.41 -5.88 10.30
CA CYS A 193 -2.31 -6.71 9.11
C CYS A 193 -3.66 -6.87 8.39
N ASN A 194 -3.65 -6.78 7.05
CA ASN A 194 -4.79 -7.08 6.19
C ASN A 194 -5.41 -8.48 6.45
N HIS A 195 -4.62 -9.46 6.89
CA HIS A 195 -5.14 -10.77 7.25
C HIS A 195 -6.15 -10.70 8.40
N ASN A 196 -5.94 -9.81 9.37
CA ASN A 196 -6.87 -9.59 10.47
C ASN A 196 -8.20 -9.02 9.95
N SER A 197 -8.15 -7.97 9.13
CA SER A 197 -9.37 -7.32 8.64
C SER A 197 -10.16 -8.16 7.65
N VAL A 198 -9.50 -8.85 6.72
CA VAL A 198 -10.17 -9.71 5.74
C VAL A 198 -10.86 -10.89 6.43
N HIS A 199 -10.15 -11.56 7.35
CA HIS A 199 -10.69 -12.71 8.07
C HIS A 199 -11.86 -12.36 8.96
N PHE A 200 -11.67 -11.38 9.86
CA PHE A 200 -12.70 -11.03 10.84
C PHE A 200 -13.81 -10.17 10.26
N GLY A 201 -13.55 -9.39 9.21
CA GLY A 201 -14.60 -8.68 8.47
C GLY A 201 -15.59 -9.66 7.83
N ALA A 202 -15.08 -10.71 7.17
CA ALA A 202 -15.92 -11.75 6.60
C ALA A 202 -16.72 -12.53 7.66
N LEU A 203 -16.06 -12.93 8.76
CA LEU A 203 -16.75 -13.61 9.87
C LEU A 203 -17.86 -12.74 10.46
N GLY A 204 -17.63 -11.45 10.60
CA GLY A 204 -18.60 -10.49 11.10
C GLY A 204 -19.81 -10.33 10.18
N LEU A 205 -19.59 -10.27 8.87
CA LEU A 205 -20.68 -10.24 7.88
C LEU A 205 -21.50 -11.53 7.89
N VAL A 206 -20.85 -12.69 8.01
CA VAL A 206 -21.54 -13.98 8.18
C VAL A 206 -22.37 -13.98 9.47
N ALA A 207 -21.82 -13.48 10.57
CA ALA A 207 -22.52 -13.40 11.86
C ALA A 207 -23.77 -12.52 11.78
N LEU A 208 -23.68 -11.38 11.09
CA LEU A 208 -24.82 -10.50 10.81
C LEU A 208 -25.86 -11.24 9.96
N ALA A 209 -25.48 -11.79 8.81
CA ALA A 209 -26.39 -12.50 7.90
C ALA A 209 -27.13 -13.69 8.58
N LEU A 210 -26.50 -14.36 9.55
CA LEU A 210 -27.11 -15.45 10.31
C LEU A 210 -28.04 -14.97 11.45
N GLY A 211 -27.71 -13.84 12.08
CA GLY A 211 -28.47 -13.21 13.16
C GLY A 211 -28.43 -13.93 14.52
N ASP A 212 -27.77 -15.08 14.63
CA ASP A 212 -27.76 -15.94 15.82
C ASP A 212 -26.35 -16.33 16.31
N LYS A 213 -25.33 -15.53 15.95
CA LYS A 213 -23.89 -15.75 16.24
C LYS A 213 -23.25 -14.59 17.01
N PRO A 214 -23.71 -14.24 18.22
CA PRO A 214 -23.21 -13.09 18.97
C PRO A 214 -21.72 -13.16 19.30
N GLU A 215 -21.17 -14.36 19.51
CA GLU A 215 -19.75 -14.57 19.79
C GLU A 215 -18.85 -14.29 18.58
N TRP A 216 -19.31 -14.63 17.36
CA TRP A 216 -18.59 -14.30 16.12
C TRP A 216 -18.62 -12.80 15.85
N LEU A 217 -19.77 -12.17 16.09
CA LEU A 217 -19.95 -10.73 15.94
C LEU A 217 -19.05 -9.94 16.91
N ALA A 218 -19.00 -10.36 18.18
CA ALA A 218 -18.16 -9.74 19.20
C ALA A 218 -16.67 -9.85 18.85
N ALA A 219 -16.20 -11.04 18.50
CA ALA A 219 -14.82 -11.25 18.06
C ALA A 219 -14.48 -10.37 16.86
N SER A 220 -15.36 -10.32 15.86
CA SER A 220 -15.14 -9.52 14.65
C SER A 220 -15.09 -8.03 14.95
N THR A 221 -16.00 -7.54 15.80
CA THR A 221 -16.04 -6.13 16.25
C THR A 221 -14.73 -5.72 16.90
N ASP A 222 -14.22 -6.52 17.84
CA ASP A 222 -12.97 -6.21 18.55
C ASP A 222 -11.76 -6.22 17.61
N ARG A 223 -11.72 -7.16 16.66
CA ARG A 223 -10.59 -7.31 15.72
C ARG A 223 -10.53 -6.22 14.67
N ILE A 224 -11.70 -5.80 14.17
CA ILE A 224 -11.79 -4.70 13.20
C ILE A 224 -11.51 -3.35 13.85
N ARG A 225 -11.95 -3.13 15.10
CA ARG A 225 -11.55 -1.95 15.88
C ARG A 225 -10.03 -1.85 16.00
N LEU A 226 -9.37 -2.92 16.43
CA LEU A 226 -7.90 -2.96 16.55
C LEU A 226 -7.18 -2.77 15.21
N TYR A 227 -7.77 -3.22 14.09
CA TYR A 227 -7.20 -2.93 12.77
C TYR A 227 -7.21 -1.44 12.48
N PHE A 228 -8.34 -0.76 12.67
CA PHE A 228 -8.44 0.69 12.46
C PHE A 228 -7.50 1.50 13.38
N GLU A 229 -7.19 1.01 14.58
CA GLU A 229 -6.24 1.63 15.51
C GLU A 229 -4.76 1.52 15.09
N HIS A 230 -4.41 0.58 14.20
CA HIS A 230 -3.01 0.20 13.99
C HIS A 230 -2.57 0.07 12.52
N PHE A 231 -3.49 0.07 11.54
CA PHE A 231 -3.13 -0.15 10.14
C PHE A 231 -2.30 0.97 9.51
N SER A 232 -2.39 2.19 10.03
CA SER A 232 -1.60 3.35 9.59
C SER A 232 -0.93 4.07 10.77
N ASP A 233 0.09 4.87 10.46
CA ASP A 233 0.59 5.87 11.38
C ASP A 233 -0.34 7.10 11.46
N ASP A 234 -0.06 7.98 12.43
CA ASP A 234 -0.84 9.19 12.71
C ASP A 234 -0.77 10.24 11.57
N THR A 235 0.10 10.03 10.59
CA THR A 235 0.29 10.89 9.41
C THR A 235 -0.25 10.29 8.12
N GLY A 236 -0.92 9.14 8.20
CA GLY A 236 -1.63 8.51 7.09
C GLY A 236 -0.85 7.46 6.30
N TYR A 237 0.35 7.05 6.72
CA TYR A 237 1.07 5.97 6.04
C TYR A 237 0.67 4.62 6.59
N ALA A 238 0.12 3.77 5.73
CA ALA A 238 -0.11 2.38 6.06
C ALA A 238 1.11 1.52 5.72
N THR A 239 1.61 0.81 6.74
CA THR A 239 2.90 0.13 6.72
C THR A 239 2.94 -1.12 5.83
N GLU A 240 1.80 -1.68 5.42
CA GLU A 240 1.78 -2.78 4.44
C GLU A 240 1.89 -2.29 2.99
N GLY A 241 1.77 -0.97 2.77
CA GLY A 241 1.79 -0.35 1.46
C GLY A 241 0.41 -0.25 0.79
N HIS A 242 0.30 0.54 -0.28
CA HIS A 242 -0.99 1.09 -0.75
C HIS A 242 -1.92 0.04 -1.37
N HIS A 243 -1.37 -1.06 -1.90
CA HIS A 243 -2.16 -2.19 -2.36
C HIS A 243 -2.86 -2.90 -1.20
N TYR A 244 -2.14 -3.12 -0.11
CA TYR A 244 -2.63 -3.82 1.07
C TYR A 244 -3.55 -2.97 1.94
N VAL A 245 -3.44 -1.64 1.86
CA VAL A 245 -4.47 -0.73 2.36
C VAL A 245 -5.82 -1.05 1.75
N GLY A 246 -5.91 -1.08 0.42
CA GLY A 246 -7.17 -1.38 -0.26
C GLY A 246 -7.69 -2.76 0.11
N TYR A 247 -6.83 -3.78 0.09
CA TYR A 247 -7.25 -5.13 0.46
C TYR A 247 -7.73 -5.25 1.91
N GLY A 248 -7.00 -4.66 2.86
CA GLY A 248 -7.38 -4.66 4.27
C GLY A 248 -8.65 -3.83 4.54
N MET A 249 -8.82 -2.70 3.88
CA MET A 249 -10.05 -1.90 3.93
C MET A 249 -11.25 -2.62 3.34
N GLY A 250 -11.06 -3.42 2.29
CA GLY A 250 -12.12 -4.23 1.68
C GLY A 250 -12.70 -5.28 2.63
N GLY A 251 -11.93 -5.73 3.63
CA GLY A 251 -12.44 -6.54 4.75
C GLY A 251 -13.11 -5.72 5.84
N ALA A 252 -12.44 -4.66 6.30
CA ALA A 252 -12.87 -3.89 7.48
C ALA A 252 -14.09 -3.00 7.23
N VAL A 253 -14.10 -2.25 6.12
CA VAL A 253 -15.11 -1.23 5.84
C VAL A 253 -16.49 -1.84 5.64
N PRO A 254 -16.69 -2.90 4.82
CA PRO A 254 -18.03 -3.47 4.63
C PRO A 254 -18.61 -3.98 5.95
N PHE A 255 -17.83 -4.72 6.73
CA PHE A 255 -18.30 -5.17 8.04
C PHE A 255 -18.67 -4.00 8.97
N ALA A 256 -17.84 -2.97 9.07
CA ALA A 256 -18.11 -1.82 9.93
C ALA A 256 -19.40 -1.08 9.51
N MET A 257 -19.64 -0.94 8.20
CA MET A 257 -20.89 -0.36 7.67
C MET A 257 -22.12 -1.20 8.08
N ALA A 258 -22.06 -2.50 7.83
CA ALA A 258 -23.15 -3.42 8.16
C ALA A 258 -23.41 -3.45 9.67
N LEU A 259 -22.35 -3.47 10.48
CA LEU A 259 -22.43 -3.46 11.93
C LEU A 259 -23.18 -2.22 12.44
N ALA A 260 -22.80 -1.03 11.97
CA ALA A 260 -23.46 0.22 12.35
C ALA A 260 -24.94 0.24 11.94
N ARG A 261 -25.24 -0.21 10.71
CA ARG A 261 -26.62 -0.31 10.20
C ARG A 261 -27.49 -1.23 11.05
N HIS A 262 -26.93 -2.30 11.58
CA HIS A 262 -27.63 -3.28 12.43
C HIS A 262 -27.56 -2.99 13.93
N GLY A 263 -27.28 -1.73 14.31
CA GLY A 263 -27.33 -1.26 15.69
C GLY A 263 -26.14 -1.64 16.55
N GLY A 264 -25.06 -2.11 15.92
CA GLY A 264 -23.74 -2.23 16.55
C GLY A 264 -23.01 -0.88 16.63
N PRO A 265 -21.79 -0.86 17.19
CA PRO A 265 -20.97 0.35 17.23
C PRO A 265 -20.58 0.81 15.81
N ASP A 266 -20.51 2.13 15.61
CA ASP A 266 -19.99 2.73 14.37
C ASP A 266 -18.46 2.79 14.45
N LEU A 267 -17.82 1.70 14.05
CA LEU A 267 -16.35 1.59 14.06
C LEU A 267 -15.67 2.57 13.10
N LEU A 268 -16.37 3.04 12.06
CA LEU A 268 -15.82 4.03 11.14
C LEU A 268 -15.78 5.41 11.81
N ALA A 269 -16.84 5.77 12.54
CA ALA A 269 -16.83 6.99 13.36
C ALA A 269 -15.78 6.92 14.48
N GLU A 270 -15.63 5.78 15.16
CA GLU A 270 -14.54 5.57 16.14
C GLU A 270 -13.15 5.79 15.49
N ALA A 271 -12.92 5.23 14.30
CA ALA A 271 -11.65 5.38 13.57
C ALA A 271 -11.38 6.83 13.09
N GLU A 272 -12.41 7.62 12.82
CA GLU A 272 -12.29 9.03 12.45
C GLU A 272 -11.78 9.89 13.62
N GLU A 273 -12.18 9.57 14.86
CA GLU A 273 -11.68 10.26 16.06
C GLU A 273 -10.16 10.10 16.23
N HIS A 274 -9.60 9.03 15.67
CA HIS A 274 -8.16 8.73 15.68
C HIS A 274 -7.42 9.27 14.44
N HIS A 275 -8.07 10.06 13.57
CA HIS A 275 -7.54 10.67 12.34
C HIS A 275 -7.05 9.70 11.25
N ALA A 276 -6.66 8.47 11.59
CA ALA A 276 -6.11 7.45 10.68
C ALA A 276 -6.99 7.23 9.44
N LEU A 277 -8.31 7.15 9.61
CA LEU A 277 -9.22 6.87 8.50
C LEU A 277 -9.28 8.04 7.49
N GLY A 278 -9.30 9.29 7.97
CA GLY A 278 -9.37 10.47 7.10
C GLY A 278 -8.07 10.75 6.33
N LEU A 279 -6.97 10.09 6.68
CA LEU A 279 -5.66 10.25 6.05
C LEU A 279 -5.27 9.08 5.14
N VAL A 280 -6.08 8.01 5.05
CA VAL A 280 -5.67 6.79 4.34
C VAL A 280 -5.33 7.00 2.87
N GLY A 281 -5.98 7.97 2.21
CA GLY A 281 -5.68 8.32 0.82
C GLY A 281 -4.41 9.15 0.63
N ASP A 282 -3.81 9.67 1.71
CA ASP A 282 -2.57 10.47 1.62
C ASP A 282 -1.42 9.63 1.06
N GLN A 283 -1.37 8.33 1.39
CA GLN A 283 -0.35 7.44 0.83
C GLN A 283 -0.45 7.39 -0.71
N MET A 284 -1.65 7.36 -1.30
CA MET A 284 -1.85 7.40 -2.75
C MET A 284 -1.49 8.77 -3.34
N LEU A 285 -1.90 9.84 -2.68
CA LEU A 285 -1.60 11.22 -3.09
C LEU A 285 -0.09 11.49 -3.18
N TRP A 286 0.65 11.12 -2.14
CA TRP A 286 2.08 11.40 -2.07
C TRP A 286 2.94 10.45 -2.90
N LYS A 287 2.45 9.23 -3.18
CA LYS A 287 3.12 8.27 -4.07
C LYS A 287 2.84 8.50 -5.55
N LEU A 288 1.86 9.32 -5.93
CA LEU A 288 1.56 9.59 -7.34
C LEU A 288 2.77 10.22 -8.05
N LEU A 289 3.32 9.49 -9.02
CA LEU A 289 4.42 9.95 -9.87
C LEU A 289 3.90 10.97 -10.90
N PRO A 290 4.75 11.87 -11.39
CA PRO A 290 4.33 12.96 -12.26
C PRO A 290 3.97 12.52 -13.69
N PHE A 291 4.07 11.23 -14.02
CA PHE A 291 3.83 10.70 -15.35
C PHE A 291 3.06 9.38 -15.33
N GLU A 292 2.31 9.13 -16.41
CA GLU A 292 1.57 7.88 -16.70
C GLU A 292 0.64 7.37 -15.57
N GLY A 293 0.24 8.25 -14.64
CA GLY A 293 -0.56 7.86 -13.47
C GLY A 293 0.08 6.79 -12.59
N ARG A 294 1.40 6.61 -12.64
CA ARG A 294 2.08 5.60 -11.85
C ARG A 294 2.14 6.01 -10.39
N MET A 295 2.23 5.02 -9.50
CA MET A 295 2.51 5.26 -8.09
C MET A 295 3.87 4.68 -7.72
N LEU A 296 4.58 5.34 -6.83
CA LEU A 296 5.79 4.79 -6.22
C LEU A 296 5.47 3.50 -5.45
N ALA A 297 6.13 2.40 -5.82
CA ALA A 297 5.83 1.06 -5.32
C ALA A 297 6.72 0.63 -4.13
N LEU A 298 6.79 1.42 -3.06
CA LEU A 298 7.45 0.99 -1.80
C LEU A 298 6.69 -0.16 -1.16
N ASN A 299 7.37 -1.06 -0.45
CA ASN A 299 6.82 -2.29 0.15
C ASN A 299 6.27 -3.24 -0.93
N ASP A 300 5.56 -4.31 -0.57
CA ASP A 300 4.91 -5.22 -1.54
C ASP A 300 3.82 -4.48 -2.37
N ASN A 301 4.22 -3.80 -3.47
CA ASN A 301 3.35 -2.97 -4.31
C ASN A 301 3.67 -3.02 -5.80
N PHE A 302 2.70 -2.55 -6.59
CA PHE A 302 2.85 -2.30 -8.02
C PHE A 302 2.74 -0.80 -8.30
N GLU A 303 3.29 -0.34 -9.43
CA GLU A 303 3.28 1.08 -9.84
C GLU A 303 1.93 1.56 -10.38
N ARG A 304 0.87 1.37 -9.62
CA ARG A 304 -0.53 1.60 -10.01
C ARG A 304 -1.38 1.77 -8.74
N PRO A 305 -2.65 2.24 -8.85
CA PRO A 305 -3.45 2.48 -7.67
C PRO A 305 -3.83 1.18 -6.96
N GLY A 306 -3.91 1.25 -5.62
CA GLY A 306 -4.44 0.19 -4.78
C GLY A 306 -5.94 -0.02 -5.01
N GLU A 307 -6.52 -0.95 -4.25
CA GLU A 307 -7.92 -1.33 -4.40
C GLU A 307 -8.90 -0.20 -3.94
N VAL A 308 -10.08 -0.12 -4.56
CA VAL A 308 -11.08 0.96 -4.40
C VAL A 308 -11.59 1.14 -2.97
N ALA A 309 -11.56 0.12 -2.11
CA ALA A 309 -12.00 0.25 -0.72
C ALA A 309 -11.19 1.27 0.06
N ALA A 310 -9.94 1.54 -0.36
CA ALA A 310 -9.17 2.63 0.20
C ALA A 310 -9.85 4.00 -0.03
N LEU A 311 -10.64 4.15 -1.11
CA LEU A 311 -11.45 5.34 -1.35
C LEU A 311 -12.65 5.47 -0.41
N ALA A 312 -13.15 4.39 0.18
CA ALA A 312 -14.34 4.47 1.04
C ALA A 312 -14.15 5.47 2.18
N ALA A 313 -12.97 5.43 2.80
CA ALA A 313 -12.54 6.37 3.81
C ALA A 313 -12.32 7.79 3.26
N THR A 314 -11.67 7.93 2.09
CA THR A 314 -11.53 9.20 1.37
C THR A 314 -12.89 9.87 1.11
N LEU A 315 -13.86 9.09 0.64
CA LEU A 315 -15.21 9.55 0.31
C LEU A 315 -15.98 9.92 1.57
N ARG A 316 -15.90 9.09 2.62
CA ARG A 316 -16.52 9.37 3.92
C ARG A 316 -15.98 10.66 4.54
N ALA A 317 -14.67 10.88 4.47
CA ALA A 317 -14.00 12.08 4.99
C ALA A 317 -14.12 13.31 4.07
N GLY A 318 -14.70 13.19 2.87
CA GLY A 318 -14.83 14.30 1.92
C GLY A 318 -13.49 14.81 1.35
N ARG A 319 -12.47 13.95 1.28
CA ARG A 319 -11.10 14.30 0.88
C ARG A 319 -10.93 14.32 -0.65
N GLY A 320 -11.34 15.43 -1.27
CA GLY A 320 -11.26 15.60 -2.72
C GLY A 320 -9.83 15.55 -3.30
N ASP A 321 -8.83 15.92 -2.51
CA ASP A 321 -7.40 15.85 -2.85
C ASP A 321 -6.91 14.39 -3.00
N GLN A 322 -7.26 13.53 -2.04
CA GLN A 322 -6.96 12.10 -2.11
C GLN A 322 -7.71 11.43 -3.28
N LEU A 323 -8.97 11.81 -3.49
CA LEU A 323 -9.78 11.31 -4.61
C LEU A 323 -9.15 11.69 -5.95
N TRP A 324 -8.68 12.93 -6.11
CA TRP A 324 -7.99 13.37 -7.31
C TRP A 324 -6.82 12.43 -7.65
N ALA A 325 -5.94 12.14 -6.68
CA ALA A 325 -4.75 11.33 -6.95
C ALA A 325 -5.07 9.90 -7.41
N PHE A 326 -6.12 9.30 -6.82
CA PHE A 326 -6.58 7.98 -7.25
C PHE A 326 -7.14 8.02 -8.68
N LEU A 327 -8.00 8.99 -8.99
CA LEU A 327 -8.60 9.12 -10.31
C LEU A 327 -7.54 9.40 -11.39
N GLU A 328 -6.58 10.28 -11.09
CA GLU A 328 -5.46 10.59 -11.97
C GLU A 328 -4.65 9.34 -12.29
N SER A 329 -4.33 8.54 -11.26
CA SER A 329 -3.63 7.28 -11.41
C SER A 329 -4.42 6.27 -12.25
N LEU A 330 -5.72 6.12 -11.98
CA LEU A 330 -6.57 5.19 -12.69
C LEU A 330 -6.73 5.56 -14.17
N GLU A 331 -6.97 6.83 -14.47
CA GLU A 331 -7.17 7.34 -15.82
C GLU A 331 -5.90 7.20 -16.66
N GLN A 332 -4.76 7.67 -16.14
CA GLN A 332 -3.52 7.70 -16.93
C GLN A 332 -2.83 6.34 -17.03
N SER A 333 -2.90 5.48 -16.01
CA SER A 333 -2.25 4.15 -16.06
C SER A 333 -3.00 3.15 -16.95
N GLY A 334 -4.30 3.37 -17.19
CA GLY A 334 -5.17 2.44 -17.92
C GLY A 334 -5.30 1.06 -17.24
N SER A 335 -4.99 0.97 -15.93
CA SER A 335 -4.98 -0.30 -15.21
C SER A 335 -6.38 -0.91 -15.10
N VAL A 336 -6.52 -2.17 -15.51
CA VAL A 336 -7.74 -2.99 -15.41
C VAL A 336 -7.52 -4.28 -14.59
N ASP A 337 -6.44 -4.33 -13.83
CA ASP A 337 -6.02 -5.50 -13.04
C ASP A 337 -6.94 -5.79 -11.88
N GLU A 338 -7.37 -7.05 -11.70
CA GLU A 338 -8.33 -7.57 -10.69
C GLU A 338 -7.97 -7.27 -9.23
N LEU A 339 -6.73 -6.90 -8.96
CA LEU A 339 -6.28 -6.43 -7.65
C LEU A 339 -6.02 -4.90 -7.60
N GLY A 340 -5.97 -4.24 -8.74
CA GLY A 340 -5.82 -2.79 -8.90
C GLY A 340 -7.18 -2.08 -8.92
N GLY A 341 -7.20 -0.83 -8.46
CA GLY A 341 -8.40 -0.02 -8.18
C GLY A 341 -9.34 0.33 -9.34
N TYR A 342 -9.54 -0.54 -10.33
CA TYR A 342 -10.50 -0.32 -11.41
C TYR A 342 -11.93 -0.61 -10.95
N PHE A 343 -12.84 0.31 -11.28
CA PHE A 343 -14.23 0.26 -10.84
C PHE A 343 -14.97 -1.01 -11.25
N GLY A 344 -14.64 -1.62 -12.39
CA GLY A 344 -15.39 -2.75 -12.91
C GLY A 344 -15.11 -4.11 -12.24
N ILE A 345 -14.05 -4.24 -11.43
CA ILE A 345 -13.50 -5.55 -11.09
C ILE A 345 -13.34 -5.78 -9.60
N THR A 346 -13.65 -4.80 -8.76
CA THR A 346 -13.63 -4.97 -7.31
C THR A 346 -15.04 -5.05 -6.73
N TYR A 347 -15.23 -6.01 -5.84
CA TYR A 347 -16.45 -6.19 -5.06
C TYR A 347 -16.81 -4.99 -4.18
N THR A 348 -15.88 -4.05 -3.96
CA THR A 348 -16.11 -2.85 -3.15
C THR A 348 -16.61 -1.65 -3.96
N SER A 349 -16.59 -1.73 -5.29
CA SER A 349 -17.10 -0.65 -6.16
C SER A 349 -18.55 -0.24 -5.87
N PRO A 350 -19.50 -1.13 -5.51
CA PRO A 350 -20.82 -0.73 -5.03
C PRO A 350 -20.78 0.28 -3.87
N PHE A 351 -19.77 0.18 -3.00
CA PHE A 351 -19.65 1.05 -1.82
C PHE A 351 -19.28 2.48 -2.19
N LEU A 352 -18.73 2.75 -3.38
CA LEU A 352 -18.47 4.12 -3.86
C LEU A 352 -19.72 5.02 -3.83
N PHE A 353 -20.91 4.42 -3.92
CA PHE A 353 -22.18 5.14 -3.96
C PHE A 353 -22.88 5.23 -2.59
N LEU A 354 -22.25 4.80 -1.50
CA LEU A 354 -22.90 4.70 -0.18
C LEU A 354 -22.46 5.79 0.83
N TRP A 355 -21.58 6.72 0.43
CA TRP A 355 -20.96 7.68 1.34
C TRP A 355 -21.48 9.11 1.17
N GLY A 356 -21.65 9.79 2.32
CA GLY A 356 -21.94 11.22 2.43
C GLY A 356 -23.32 11.65 1.89
N ASP A 357 -23.78 12.84 2.23
CA ASP A 357 -25.03 13.38 1.66
C ASP A 357 -24.81 13.89 0.21
N GLU A 358 -23.61 14.36 -0.09
CA GLU A 358 -23.20 14.89 -1.40
C GLU A 358 -22.02 14.10 -1.97
N ALA A 359 -21.93 14.04 -3.30
CA ALA A 359 -20.82 13.38 -3.99
C ALA A 359 -19.52 14.18 -3.84
N VAL A 360 -18.43 13.49 -3.48
CA VAL A 360 -17.10 14.12 -3.35
C VAL A 360 -16.55 14.52 -4.72
N VAL A 361 -16.15 15.78 -4.83
CA VAL A 361 -15.54 16.35 -6.04
C VAL A 361 -14.02 16.23 -5.93
N PRO A 362 -13.32 15.69 -6.94
CA PRO A 362 -11.85 15.67 -6.93
C PRO A 362 -11.31 17.10 -6.93
N VAL A 363 -10.30 17.35 -6.10
CA VAL A 363 -9.67 18.66 -5.96
C VAL A 363 -8.23 18.55 -6.41
N ASP A 364 -7.91 19.31 -7.46
CA ASP A 364 -6.55 19.44 -7.97
C ASP A 364 -5.60 19.99 -6.88
N PRO A 365 -4.41 19.39 -6.70
CA PRO A 365 -3.49 19.73 -5.62
C PRO A 365 -2.90 21.14 -5.72
N VAL A 366 -2.79 21.70 -6.93
CA VAL A 366 -2.33 23.08 -7.15
C VAL A 366 -3.39 24.05 -6.62
N THR A 367 -4.64 23.81 -6.97
CA THR A 367 -5.81 24.59 -6.52
C THR A 367 -5.99 24.49 -5.00
N ALA A 368 -5.71 23.32 -4.42
CA ALA A 368 -5.69 23.12 -2.97
C ALA A 368 -4.45 23.71 -2.27
N ASN A 369 -3.48 24.23 -3.02
CA ASN A 369 -2.20 24.75 -2.51
C ASN A 369 -1.50 23.73 -1.58
N LEU A 370 -1.44 22.48 -2.02
CA LEU A 370 -0.77 21.42 -1.27
C LEU A 370 0.75 21.64 -1.24
N PRO A 371 1.43 21.23 -0.15
CA PRO A 371 2.87 21.34 -0.06
C PRO A 371 3.57 20.46 -1.11
N LEU A 372 4.87 20.65 -1.27
CA LEU A 372 5.71 19.87 -2.20
C LEU A 372 6.48 18.75 -1.51
N GLY A 373 6.22 18.51 -0.22
CA GLY A 373 6.79 17.40 0.51
C GLY A 373 5.97 17.03 1.73
N HIS A 374 6.09 15.77 2.13
CA HIS A 374 5.40 15.19 3.28
C HIS A 374 6.28 14.14 3.94
N HIS A 375 6.33 14.20 5.27
CA HIS A 375 7.05 13.25 6.11
C HIS A 375 6.04 12.46 6.93
N PHE A 376 5.99 11.17 6.66
CA PHE A 376 5.21 10.21 7.41
C PHE A 376 5.98 9.74 8.65
N GLN A 377 5.31 9.68 9.80
CA GLN A 377 5.87 9.32 11.10
C GLN A 377 6.56 7.95 11.10
N SER A 378 6.08 7.01 10.30
CA SER A 378 6.68 5.69 10.10
C SER A 378 7.99 5.70 9.28
N GLY A 379 8.52 6.88 8.94
CA GLY A 379 9.85 7.04 8.36
C GLY A 379 9.89 7.08 6.83
N ARG A 380 8.83 7.58 6.19
CA ARG A 380 8.77 7.77 4.73
C ARG A 380 8.68 9.25 4.42
N VAL A 381 9.54 9.73 3.53
CA VAL A 381 9.48 11.12 3.05
C VAL A 381 9.23 11.10 1.54
N MET A 382 8.22 11.84 1.11
CA MET A 382 7.84 12.00 -0.29
C MET A 382 8.03 13.46 -0.67
N LEU A 383 8.73 13.72 -1.77
CA LEU A 383 9.08 15.07 -2.22
C LEU A 383 8.79 15.20 -3.71
N ARG A 384 8.40 16.40 -4.14
CA ARG A 384 8.21 16.73 -5.55
C ARG A 384 8.70 18.14 -5.88
N SER A 385 9.03 18.39 -7.14
CA SER A 385 9.36 19.74 -7.61
C SER A 385 8.12 20.56 -7.98
N SER A 386 7.05 19.88 -8.41
CA SER A 386 5.79 20.45 -8.87
C SER A 386 4.66 19.41 -8.78
N TRP A 387 3.42 19.88 -8.69
CA TRP A 387 2.23 19.04 -8.92
C TRP A 387 1.83 18.99 -10.41
N GLU A 388 2.36 19.89 -11.22
CA GLU A 388 2.07 20.02 -12.65
C GLU A 388 3.27 19.62 -13.51
N GLY A 389 2.99 19.00 -14.65
CA GLY A 389 3.96 18.69 -15.70
C GLY A 389 4.54 17.28 -15.58
N GLU A 390 4.60 16.57 -16.71
CA GLU A 390 5.24 15.24 -16.81
C GLU A 390 6.76 15.30 -16.59
N ASP A 391 7.35 16.50 -16.72
CA ASP A 391 8.76 16.78 -16.45
C ASP A 391 9.04 17.11 -14.98
N ALA A 392 8.01 17.22 -14.13
CA ALA A 392 8.19 17.36 -12.70
C ALA A 392 9.01 16.19 -12.14
N ALA A 393 9.72 16.47 -11.04
CA ALA A 393 10.52 15.48 -10.35
C ALA A 393 9.82 15.02 -9.09
N HIS A 394 10.00 13.74 -8.76
CA HIS A 394 9.57 13.12 -7.52
C HIS A 394 10.77 12.39 -6.90
N ALA A 395 10.92 12.51 -5.59
CA ALA A 395 11.95 11.80 -4.82
C ALA A 395 11.33 11.21 -3.56
N SER A 396 11.84 10.06 -3.14
CA SER A 396 11.49 9.47 -1.85
C SER A 396 12.72 9.10 -1.05
N PHE A 397 12.52 9.05 0.26
CA PHE A 397 13.48 8.51 1.21
C PHE A 397 12.74 7.61 2.19
N THR A 398 13.21 6.38 2.37
CA THR A 398 12.67 5.43 3.35
C THR A 398 13.72 5.19 4.42
N SER A 399 13.39 5.50 5.68
CA SER A 399 14.06 4.89 6.82
C SER A 399 13.19 4.94 8.07
N GLY A 400 12.69 3.81 8.55
CA GLY A 400 11.70 3.77 9.61
C GLY A 400 11.31 2.38 10.09
N TYR A 401 10.02 2.21 10.35
CA TYR A 401 9.48 0.98 10.91
C TYR A 401 8.19 0.57 10.23
N ASP A 402 7.91 -0.74 10.24
CA ASP A 402 6.60 -1.29 9.88
C ASP A 402 6.02 -2.11 11.02
N PHE A 403 4.75 -1.88 11.36
CA PHE A 403 4.09 -2.61 12.44
C PHE A 403 3.97 -4.10 12.10
N HIS A 404 3.52 -4.42 10.88
CA HIS A 404 3.23 -5.79 10.47
C HIS A 404 4.49 -6.62 10.13
N ARG A 405 5.51 -6.01 9.52
CA ARG A 405 6.75 -6.67 9.06
C ARG A 405 6.56 -7.85 8.10
N GLY A 406 5.37 -8.00 7.50
CA GLY A 406 5.11 -9.02 6.48
C GLY A 406 5.43 -8.52 5.07
N HIS A 407 5.15 -7.24 4.82
CA HIS A 407 5.23 -6.58 3.52
C HIS A 407 6.29 -5.46 3.46
N ASP A 408 7.04 -5.26 4.55
CA ASP A 408 8.21 -4.39 4.62
C ASP A 408 9.33 -4.92 3.73
N HIS A 409 10.15 -4.06 3.16
CA HIS A 409 11.34 -4.49 2.43
C HIS A 409 12.59 -4.21 3.28
N GLN A 410 13.73 -4.70 2.84
CA GLN A 410 15.03 -4.42 3.44
C GLN A 410 15.61 -3.14 2.83
N ASP A 411 14.87 -2.04 2.96
CA ASP A 411 15.08 -0.81 2.19
C ASP A 411 15.37 0.42 3.07
N GLU A 412 15.93 0.20 4.25
CA GLU A 412 16.32 1.28 5.16
C GLU A 412 17.41 2.15 4.52
N ASN A 413 17.24 3.47 4.62
CA ASN A 413 17.99 4.51 3.90
C ASN A 413 17.88 4.43 2.36
N SER A 414 16.94 3.69 1.79
CA SER A 414 16.73 3.68 0.33
C SER A 414 16.18 5.01 -0.18
N VAL A 415 16.56 5.36 -1.42
CA VAL A 415 16.07 6.56 -2.12
C VAL A 415 15.55 6.21 -3.51
N THR A 416 14.53 6.94 -3.95
CA THR A 416 14.05 6.92 -5.33
C THR A 416 14.09 8.31 -5.95
N PHE A 417 14.22 8.38 -7.27
CA PHE A 417 14.28 9.63 -8.00
C PHE A 417 13.76 9.49 -9.43
N TYR A 418 12.73 10.27 -9.70
CA TYR A 418 12.01 10.37 -10.95
C TYR A 418 12.06 11.80 -11.46
N ALA A 419 12.30 12.02 -12.74
CA ALA A 419 12.31 13.34 -13.36
C ALA A 419 12.22 13.22 -14.89
N ASN A 420 11.74 14.26 -15.58
CA ASN A 420 11.66 14.30 -17.04
C ASN A 420 10.90 13.10 -17.65
N GLY A 421 9.84 12.61 -16.99
CA GLY A 421 9.09 11.42 -17.41
C GLY A 421 9.82 10.08 -17.20
N GLU A 422 10.95 10.06 -16.52
CA GLU A 422 11.77 8.86 -16.32
C GLU A 422 11.93 8.48 -14.85
N GLY A 423 12.16 7.20 -14.58
CA GLY A 423 12.68 6.72 -13.29
C GLY A 423 14.16 6.42 -13.39
N PHE A 424 14.98 7.22 -12.72
CA PHE A 424 16.43 7.06 -12.71
C PHE A 424 16.88 6.20 -11.54
N LEU A 425 16.30 6.44 -10.36
CA LEU A 425 16.41 5.55 -9.21
C LEU A 425 15.00 5.10 -8.81
N ILE A 426 14.78 3.78 -8.73
CA ILE A 426 13.46 3.19 -8.48
C ILE A 426 13.50 2.25 -7.29
N ASP A 427 12.30 1.85 -6.85
CA ASP A 427 12.11 0.68 -6.02
C ASP A 427 11.63 -0.51 -6.89
N PRO A 428 12.12 -1.75 -6.68
CA PRO A 428 11.92 -2.89 -7.60
C PRO A 428 10.50 -3.51 -7.61
N GLN A 429 9.47 -2.74 -7.22
CA GLN A 429 8.08 -3.19 -7.13
C GLN A 429 7.93 -4.39 -6.16
N TYR A 430 6.95 -5.26 -6.43
CA TYR A 430 6.37 -6.13 -5.42
C TYR A 430 7.28 -7.24 -4.87
N TRP A 431 8.17 -7.82 -5.67
CA TRP A 431 8.73 -9.14 -5.34
C TRP A 431 10.09 -9.10 -4.64
N LEU A 432 10.95 -8.16 -5.03
CA LEU A 432 12.36 -8.17 -4.65
C LEU A 432 12.57 -7.40 -3.34
N GLU A 433 12.32 -8.08 -2.22
CA GLU A 433 12.29 -7.48 -0.87
C GLU A 433 13.67 -7.33 -0.19
N THR A 434 14.76 -7.79 -0.82
CA THR A 434 16.09 -7.84 -0.21
C THR A 434 16.90 -6.58 -0.47
N SER A 435 17.77 -6.18 0.46
CA SER A 435 18.54 -4.92 0.38
C SER A 435 19.44 -4.81 -0.85
N ASP A 436 19.79 -5.93 -1.48
CA ASP A 436 20.52 -5.94 -2.74
C ASP A 436 19.69 -5.55 -3.98
N ALA A 437 18.37 -5.42 -3.81
CA ALA A 437 17.43 -4.93 -4.82
C ALA A 437 17.02 -3.47 -4.62
N HIS A 438 17.51 -2.78 -3.57
CA HIS A 438 17.19 -1.37 -3.29
C HIS A 438 18.41 -0.46 -3.43
N THR A 439 18.18 0.86 -3.57
CA THR A 439 19.26 1.86 -3.64
C THR A 439 19.78 2.10 -2.23
N THR A 440 20.48 1.13 -1.65
CA THR A 440 21.07 1.16 -0.31
C THR A 440 22.49 0.58 -0.32
N LEU A 441 23.10 0.42 0.85
CA LEU A 441 24.50 0.05 1.03
C LEU A 441 24.67 -1.37 1.53
N THR A 442 25.79 -1.99 1.16
CA THR A 442 26.32 -3.21 1.77
C THR A 442 27.61 -2.88 2.54
N VAL A 443 27.77 -3.44 3.74
CA VAL A 443 28.93 -3.18 4.61
C VAL A 443 29.58 -4.51 4.99
N GLU A 444 30.83 -4.76 4.60
CA GLU A 444 31.51 -6.06 4.82
C GLU A 444 30.75 -7.26 4.21
N GLY A 445 29.91 -7.01 3.20
CA GLY A 445 29.00 -8.02 2.65
C GLY A 445 27.78 -8.30 3.52
N ALA A 446 27.61 -7.60 4.64
CA ALA A 446 26.38 -7.63 5.44
C ALA A 446 25.27 -6.85 4.75
N GLU A 447 24.12 -7.51 4.66
CA GLU A 447 22.87 -6.98 4.15
C GLU A 447 21.97 -6.56 5.32
N GLN A 448 20.90 -5.85 5.01
CA GLN A 448 19.82 -5.60 5.97
C GLN A 448 19.00 -6.86 6.23
N ILE A 449 18.41 -6.97 7.42
CA ILE A 449 17.54 -8.07 7.81
C ILE A 449 16.07 -7.71 7.60
N LYS A 450 15.23 -8.71 7.32
CA LYS A 450 13.77 -8.52 7.26
C LYS A 450 13.28 -8.08 8.64
N GLY A 451 12.49 -7.01 8.69
CA GLY A 451 12.06 -6.38 9.95
C GLY A 451 13.15 -5.62 10.69
N GLY A 452 14.27 -5.30 10.05
CA GLY A 452 15.23 -4.32 10.57
C GLY A 452 14.63 -2.92 10.50
N ASP A 453 14.79 -2.12 11.56
CA ASP A 453 14.23 -0.78 11.62
C ASP A 453 15.33 0.27 11.36
N GLY A 454 14.94 1.35 10.70
CA GLY A 454 15.68 2.60 10.65
C GLY A 454 14.91 3.76 11.26
N ARG A 455 15.33 4.98 10.99
CA ARG A 455 14.62 6.19 11.44
C ARG A 455 15.03 7.43 10.66
N ILE A 456 14.05 8.28 10.37
CA ILE A 456 14.29 9.68 9.97
C ILE A 456 14.62 10.50 11.21
N VAL A 457 15.84 11.03 11.26
CA VAL A 457 16.31 11.89 12.36
C VAL A 457 16.25 13.38 12.03
N GLN A 458 16.15 13.73 10.75
CA GLN A 458 16.00 15.10 10.31
C GLN A 458 15.22 15.18 8.99
N TYR A 459 14.28 16.11 8.93
CA TYR A 459 13.60 16.53 7.71
C TYR A 459 13.48 18.05 7.75
N ARG A 460 13.95 18.72 6.70
CA ARG A 460 13.75 20.17 6.54
C ARG A 460 13.47 20.51 5.09
N GLU A 461 12.67 21.55 4.89
CA GLU A 461 12.49 22.18 3.59
C GLU A 461 13.05 23.59 3.59
N ASP A 462 13.56 24.03 2.44
CA ASP A 462 13.97 25.39 2.18
C ASP A 462 13.42 25.87 0.82
N THR A 463 13.73 27.11 0.42
CA THR A 463 13.21 27.70 -0.82
C THR A 463 13.71 27.02 -2.10
N ARG A 464 14.73 26.17 -2.00
CA ARG A 464 15.43 25.54 -3.12
C ARG A 464 15.22 24.04 -3.16
N GLY A 465 14.93 23.39 -2.04
CA GLY A 465 14.82 21.94 -1.94
C GLY A 465 14.39 21.43 -0.58
N ALA A 466 14.70 20.17 -0.31
CA ALA A 466 14.45 19.53 0.98
C ALA A 466 15.60 18.58 1.34
N MET A 467 15.97 18.56 2.62
CA MET A 467 16.96 17.66 3.20
C MET A 467 16.27 16.62 4.08
N VAL A 468 16.72 15.38 3.95
CA VAL A 468 16.31 14.24 4.79
C VAL A 468 17.56 13.54 5.31
N ARG A 469 17.59 13.17 6.59
CA ARG A 469 18.60 12.28 7.17
C ARG A 469 17.94 11.07 7.79
N GLY A 470 18.36 9.90 7.33
CA GLY A 470 18.00 8.61 7.91
C GLY A 470 19.19 7.93 8.58
N GLN A 471 18.87 7.01 9.49
CA GLN A 471 19.82 6.15 10.20
C GLN A 471 19.34 4.70 10.10
N ALA A 472 20.22 3.79 9.72
CA ALA A 472 19.87 2.40 9.44
C ALA A 472 20.81 1.39 10.12
N GLU A 473 21.63 1.78 11.09
CA GLU A 473 22.57 0.87 11.75
C GLU A 473 21.90 -0.35 12.39
N GLU A 474 20.66 -0.19 12.89
CA GLU A 474 19.85 -1.26 13.49
C GLU A 474 19.18 -2.18 12.46
N ALA A 475 19.20 -1.81 11.18
CA ALA A 475 18.60 -2.59 10.11
C ALA A 475 19.51 -3.71 9.58
N TYR A 476 20.81 -3.63 9.82
CA TYR A 476 21.80 -4.56 9.30
C TYR A 476 21.92 -5.84 10.13
N ASP A 477 22.36 -6.92 9.48
CA ASP A 477 22.71 -8.16 10.16
C ASP A 477 23.96 -7.95 11.06
N PHE A 478 23.70 -7.73 12.34
CA PHE A 478 24.72 -7.57 13.38
C PHE A 478 25.64 -8.79 13.54
N GLU A 479 25.20 -9.99 13.15
CA GLU A 479 26.07 -11.18 13.18
C GLU A 479 27.08 -11.15 12.02
N ALA A 480 26.73 -10.50 10.91
CA ALA A 480 27.58 -10.37 9.73
C ALA A 480 28.57 -9.20 9.82
N ALA A 481 28.13 -8.02 10.29
CA ALA A 481 28.99 -6.86 10.47
C ALA A 481 28.57 -6.01 11.68
N PHE A 482 29.54 -5.52 12.46
CA PHE A 482 29.25 -4.63 13.59
C PHE A 482 29.29 -3.16 13.15
N ILE A 483 28.13 -2.66 12.73
CA ILE A 483 27.96 -1.31 12.19
C ILE A 483 27.68 -0.34 13.35
N GLY A 484 28.56 0.65 13.50
CA GLY A 484 28.44 1.72 14.50
C GLY A 484 27.74 2.97 13.98
N GLN A 485 27.72 3.15 12.66
CA GLN A 485 27.02 4.25 11.99
C GLN A 485 26.63 3.83 10.56
N ALA A 486 25.38 4.08 10.19
CA ALA A 486 24.89 4.00 8.82
C ALA A 486 23.92 5.15 8.56
N ASP A 487 24.47 6.35 8.36
CA ASP A 487 23.68 7.56 8.13
C ASP A 487 23.63 7.88 6.64
N ARG A 488 22.44 8.13 6.10
CA ARG A 488 22.28 8.76 4.80
C ARG A 488 21.66 10.14 4.92
N LYS A 489 22.28 11.15 4.31
CA LYS A 489 21.73 12.49 4.12
C LYS A 489 21.39 12.67 2.65
N MET A 490 20.14 12.94 2.33
CA MET A 490 19.68 13.26 0.98
C MET A 490 19.29 14.73 0.92
N TYR A 491 19.70 15.44 -0.13
CA TYR A 491 19.13 16.73 -0.50
C TYR A 491 18.56 16.66 -1.92
N PHE A 492 17.26 16.85 -2.00
CA PHE A 492 16.53 16.97 -3.26
C PHE A 492 16.43 18.45 -3.63
N VAL A 493 17.12 18.84 -4.69
CA VAL A 493 17.03 20.19 -5.25
C VAL A 493 15.78 20.25 -6.11
N ARG A 494 14.90 21.20 -5.82
CA ARG A 494 13.70 21.50 -6.63
C ARG A 494 13.97 22.57 -7.67
N SER A 495 14.69 23.62 -7.29
CA SER A 495 15.01 24.77 -8.16
C SER A 495 16.50 25.14 -8.11
N PRO A 496 17.10 25.60 -9.22
CA PRO A 496 16.44 26.06 -10.45
C PRO A 496 16.11 24.93 -11.43
N ARG A 497 16.61 23.72 -11.16
CA ARG A 497 16.37 22.50 -11.91
C ARG A 497 16.41 21.31 -10.95
N PRO A 498 15.56 20.29 -11.14
CA PRO A 498 15.54 19.17 -10.22
C PRO A 498 16.74 18.24 -10.34
N TYR A 499 17.37 17.89 -9.23
CA TYR A 499 18.37 16.82 -9.12
C TYR A 499 18.49 16.36 -7.67
N MET A 500 19.17 15.24 -7.45
CA MET A 500 19.38 14.68 -6.13
C MET A 500 20.87 14.54 -5.82
N VAL A 501 21.24 14.88 -4.60
CA VAL A 501 22.53 14.50 -4.00
C VAL A 501 22.25 13.73 -2.71
N PHE A 502 23.05 12.72 -2.43
CA PHE A 502 23.04 12.09 -1.12
C PHE A 502 24.44 11.73 -0.67
N ARG A 503 24.63 11.74 0.64
CA ARG A 503 25.88 11.44 1.33
C ARG A 503 25.64 10.33 2.34
N ASP A 504 26.47 9.30 2.29
CA ASP A 504 26.51 8.19 3.23
C ASP A 504 27.73 8.32 4.12
N ASP A 505 27.50 8.41 5.43
CA ASP A 505 28.54 8.34 6.44
C ASP A 505 28.42 7.00 7.17
N LEU A 506 29.45 6.16 7.01
CA LEU A 506 29.45 4.81 7.54
C LEU A 506 30.64 4.60 8.48
N ARG A 507 30.43 3.80 9.51
CA ARG A 507 31.50 3.38 10.42
C ARG A 507 31.28 1.96 10.89
N THR A 508 32.28 1.10 10.75
CA THR A 508 32.33 -0.20 11.43
C THR A 508 33.05 -0.05 12.76
N GLU A 509 32.65 -0.81 13.76
CA GLU A 509 33.25 -0.76 15.10
C GLU A 509 34.53 -1.62 15.19
N ASN A 510 34.79 -2.47 14.20
CA ASN A 510 35.97 -3.34 14.15
C ASN A 510 37.25 -2.59 13.75
N GLY A 511 37.11 -1.40 13.13
CA GLY A 511 38.21 -0.53 12.68
C GLY A 511 38.99 -1.07 11.47
N GLY A 512 39.72 -0.19 10.79
CA GLY A 512 40.51 -0.51 9.60
C GLY A 512 39.72 -0.50 8.29
N ASP A 513 40.43 -0.80 7.19
CA ASP A 513 39.90 -0.76 5.83
C ASP A 513 38.79 -1.82 5.62
N THR A 514 37.55 -1.36 5.46
CA THR A 514 36.34 -2.16 5.26
C THR A 514 35.86 -2.05 3.81
N PRO A 515 35.46 -3.15 3.15
CA PRO A 515 34.79 -3.09 1.85
C PRO A 515 33.32 -2.66 1.98
N PHE A 516 32.92 -1.73 1.12
CA PHE A 516 31.57 -1.21 0.99
C PHE A 516 31.10 -1.25 -0.46
N SER A 517 29.79 -1.36 -0.64
CA SER A 517 29.13 -1.27 -1.94
C SER A 517 27.91 -0.36 -1.84
N SER A 518 27.85 0.69 -2.66
CA SER A 518 26.62 1.46 -2.87
C SER A 518 25.93 1.00 -4.13
N ARG A 519 24.66 0.65 -4.01
CA ARG A 519 23.83 0.17 -5.11
C ARG A 519 22.88 1.26 -5.59
N TYR A 520 22.62 1.27 -6.89
CA TYR A 520 21.69 2.17 -7.54
C TYR A 520 20.80 1.37 -8.47
N ILE A 521 19.49 1.45 -8.24
CA ILE A 521 18.51 0.58 -8.88
C ILE A 521 17.72 1.39 -9.90
N THR A 522 17.67 0.93 -11.13
CA THR A 522 16.97 1.63 -12.22
C THR A 522 16.07 0.67 -12.99
N TYR A 523 15.17 1.19 -13.83
CA TYR A 523 14.25 0.34 -14.59
C TYR A 523 14.99 -0.68 -15.49
N PRO A 524 14.43 -1.88 -15.67
CA PRO A 524 15.07 -2.94 -16.45
C PRO A 524 15.26 -2.55 -17.92
N GLY A 525 14.37 -1.72 -18.46
CA GLY A 525 14.45 -1.25 -19.84
C GLY A 525 15.35 -0.03 -20.05
N ASN A 526 15.81 0.64 -18.99
CA ASN A 526 16.77 1.74 -19.13
C ASN A 526 18.08 1.25 -19.76
N ARG A 527 18.76 2.10 -20.52
CA ARG A 527 20.08 1.80 -21.08
C ARG A 527 21.17 2.50 -20.29
N ILE A 528 22.24 1.77 -19.98
CA ILE A 528 23.40 2.29 -19.25
C ILE A 528 24.53 2.62 -20.23
N GLU A 529 25.12 3.80 -20.10
CA GLU A 529 26.31 4.23 -20.84
C GLU A 529 27.42 4.62 -19.86
N GLN A 530 28.60 4.03 -20.00
CA GLN A 530 29.76 4.41 -19.18
C GLN A 530 30.27 5.80 -19.56
N HIS A 531 30.54 6.66 -18.55
CA HIS A 531 31.08 8.00 -18.73
C HIS A 531 32.21 8.29 -17.74
N GLY A 532 33.43 7.82 -18.06
CA GLY A 532 34.55 7.85 -17.10
C GLY A 532 34.24 6.96 -15.90
N ASP A 533 34.40 7.50 -14.69
CA ASP A 533 34.02 6.82 -13.43
C ASP A 533 32.50 6.91 -13.15
N ALA A 534 31.79 7.78 -13.86
CA ALA A 534 30.34 7.92 -13.77
C ALA A 534 29.62 7.09 -14.85
N VAL A 535 28.29 7.06 -14.77
CA VAL A 535 27.43 6.45 -15.80
C VAL A 535 26.29 7.40 -16.17
N ILE A 536 25.83 7.30 -17.41
CA ILE A 536 24.63 7.97 -17.90
C ILE A 536 23.53 6.92 -18.00
N ILE A 537 22.44 7.17 -17.27
CA ILE A 537 21.21 6.38 -17.36
C ILE A 537 20.35 7.02 -18.44
N HIS A 538 20.06 6.27 -19.50
CA HIS A 538 19.11 6.64 -20.54
C HIS A 538 17.77 6.00 -20.21
N GLY A 539 16.80 6.83 -19.86
CA GLY A 539 15.43 6.42 -19.60
C GLY A 539 14.79 5.82 -20.85
N GLU A 540 14.03 4.75 -20.66
CA GLU A 540 13.39 4.02 -21.77
C GLU A 540 12.13 4.71 -22.30
N ARG A 541 11.48 5.57 -21.51
CA ARG A 541 10.11 6.02 -21.77
C ARG A 541 10.06 7.20 -22.72
N HIS A 542 10.66 8.30 -22.31
CA HIS A 542 10.69 9.59 -23.00
C HIS A 542 12.09 9.93 -23.53
N GLY A 543 13.09 9.09 -23.26
CA GLY A 543 14.49 9.28 -23.67
C GLY A 543 15.25 10.27 -22.80
N GLY A 544 14.76 10.55 -21.59
CA GLY A 544 15.44 11.41 -20.63
C GLY A 544 16.79 10.80 -20.20
N LYS A 545 17.75 11.65 -19.83
CA LYS A 545 19.08 11.21 -19.39
C LYS A 545 19.37 11.73 -17.99
N ALA A 546 20.07 10.94 -17.18
CA ALA A 546 20.65 11.41 -15.94
C ALA A 546 22.11 10.94 -15.80
N LEU A 547 22.96 11.85 -15.30
CA LEU A 547 24.30 11.51 -14.85
C LEU A 547 24.19 10.93 -13.43
N LEU A 548 24.68 9.72 -13.24
CA LEU A 548 24.92 9.12 -11.93
C LEU A 548 26.44 9.10 -11.68
N ALA A 549 26.88 9.79 -10.63
CA ALA A 549 28.29 9.88 -10.24
C ALA A 549 28.45 9.69 -8.73
N ALA A 550 29.55 9.07 -8.31
CA ALA A 550 29.86 8.80 -6.91
C ALA A 550 31.30 9.20 -6.55
N PHE A 551 31.53 9.57 -5.30
CA PHE A 551 32.82 10.04 -4.78
C PHE A 551 33.05 9.53 -3.35
N SER A 552 34.27 9.14 -2.98
CA SER A 552 34.69 9.05 -1.56
C SER A 552 35.41 10.35 -1.22
N GLY A 553 34.78 11.16 -0.38
CA GLY A 553 35.21 12.53 -0.12
C GLY A 553 35.34 13.34 -1.42
N THR A 554 36.57 13.60 -1.87
CA THR A 554 36.83 14.35 -3.11
C THR A 554 37.23 13.48 -4.30
N GLN A 555 37.38 12.18 -4.12
CA GLN A 555 37.88 11.27 -5.15
C GLN A 555 36.71 10.57 -5.86
N PRO A 556 36.62 10.62 -7.20
CA PRO A 556 35.62 9.85 -7.94
C PRO A 556 35.74 8.35 -7.67
N ILE A 557 34.60 7.67 -7.62
CA ILE A 557 34.50 6.20 -7.54
C ILE A 557 33.85 5.71 -8.83
N ALA A 558 34.46 4.69 -9.44
CA ALA A 558 33.91 4.04 -10.62
C ALA A 558 32.58 3.33 -10.30
N ILE A 559 31.56 3.65 -11.08
CA ILE A 559 30.27 2.97 -11.09
C ILE A 559 30.26 2.01 -12.28
N ALA A 560 29.80 0.78 -12.05
CA ALA A 560 29.63 -0.24 -13.07
C ALA A 560 28.26 -0.91 -12.97
N GLU A 561 27.76 -1.42 -14.09
CA GLU A 561 26.57 -2.27 -14.11
C GLU A 561 26.90 -3.70 -13.67
N ASP A 562 26.06 -4.25 -12.79
CA ASP A 562 26.16 -5.63 -12.33
C ASP A 562 25.57 -6.60 -13.37
N ASP A 563 26.15 -7.80 -13.48
CA ASP A 563 25.53 -8.90 -14.21
C ASP A 563 24.53 -9.64 -13.30
N LEU A 564 23.24 -9.41 -13.55
CA LEU A 564 22.12 -10.01 -12.81
C LEU A 564 21.48 -11.20 -13.54
N SER A 565 22.03 -11.65 -14.67
CA SER A 565 21.40 -12.63 -15.57
C SER A 565 21.12 -13.99 -14.93
N GLU A 566 21.87 -14.33 -13.87
CA GLU A 566 21.73 -15.56 -13.08
C GLU A 566 21.25 -15.29 -11.63
N THR A 567 20.95 -14.02 -11.29
CA THR A 567 20.49 -13.62 -9.95
C THR A 567 18.99 -13.80 -9.84
N VAL A 568 18.57 -14.61 -8.86
CA VAL A 568 17.16 -14.94 -8.64
C VAL A 568 16.78 -14.87 -7.16
N LEU A 569 15.62 -14.29 -6.88
CA LEU A 569 14.96 -14.43 -5.60
C LEU A 569 14.07 -15.69 -5.63
N ARG A 570 14.20 -16.55 -4.62
CA ARG A 570 13.36 -17.75 -4.46
C ARG A 570 12.39 -17.55 -3.31
N ARG A 571 11.10 -17.39 -3.63
CA ARG A 571 10.04 -17.16 -2.63
C ARG A 571 8.87 -18.10 -2.89
N ARG A 572 8.46 -18.85 -1.87
CA ARG A 572 7.29 -19.77 -1.91
C ARG A 572 7.27 -20.71 -3.13
N GLY A 573 8.43 -21.22 -3.53
CA GLY A 573 8.56 -22.13 -4.68
C GLY A 573 8.58 -21.44 -6.06
N THR A 574 8.44 -20.11 -6.11
CA THR A 574 8.56 -19.30 -7.33
C THR A 574 9.95 -18.67 -7.42
N GLN A 575 10.43 -18.48 -8.65
CA GLN A 575 11.70 -17.80 -8.94
C GLN A 575 11.41 -16.47 -9.62
N PHE A 576 12.00 -15.40 -9.11
CA PHE A 576 11.92 -14.06 -9.67
C PHE A 576 13.33 -13.68 -10.13
N ARG A 577 13.53 -13.48 -11.44
CA ARG A 577 14.83 -13.05 -11.96
C ARG A 577 14.97 -11.56 -11.75
N TYR A 578 16.11 -11.09 -11.26
CA TYR A 578 16.29 -9.66 -10.96
C TYR A 578 16.20 -8.80 -12.23
N ASP A 579 16.72 -9.31 -13.35
CA ASP A 579 16.74 -8.62 -14.64
C ASP A 579 15.35 -8.40 -15.27
N ASP A 580 14.30 -9.07 -14.76
CA ASP A 580 12.91 -8.81 -15.14
C ASP A 580 12.35 -7.53 -14.48
N TYR A 581 12.94 -7.07 -13.37
CA TYR A 581 12.41 -5.99 -12.53
C TYR A 581 13.33 -4.78 -12.42
N MET A 582 14.63 -4.95 -12.63
CA MET A 582 15.61 -3.91 -12.35
C MET A 582 16.93 -4.10 -13.11
N ARG A 583 17.65 -2.99 -13.26
CA ARG A 583 19.12 -2.97 -13.45
C ARG A 583 19.77 -2.46 -12.17
N ARG A 584 20.94 -3.00 -11.84
CA ARG A 584 21.74 -2.56 -10.68
C ARG A 584 23.07 -2.01 -11.14
N LEU A 585 23.38 -0.82 -10.66
CA LEU A 585 24.69 -0.19 -10.78
C LEU A 585 25.34 -0.19 -9.40
N THR A 586 26.65 -0.40 -9.34
CA THR A 586 27.37 -0.50 -8.07
C THR A 586 28.63 0.35 -8.08
N ALA A 587 28.82 1.11 -6.99
CA ALA A 587 30.09 1.73 -6.64
C ALA A 587 30.73 0.92 -5.51
N ASN A 588 31.87 0.28 -5.77
CA ASN A 588 32.61 -0.50 -4.78
C ASN A 588 33.81 0.32 -4.28
N PHE A 589 34.04 0.33 -2.97
CA PHE A 589 35.16 1.05 -2.37
C PHE A 589 35.61 0.39 -1.07
N ILE A 590 36.83 0.70 -0.66
CA ILE A 590 37.43 0.23 0.59
C ILE A 590 37.88 1.47 1.35
N ASP A 591 37.42 1.62 2.58
CA ASP A 591 37.71 2.77 3.43
C ASP A 591 37.53 2.39 4.91
N GLU A 592 38.08 3.17 5.84
CA GLU A 592 37.88 2.98 7.28
C GLU A 592 36.62 3.71 7.78
N SER A 593 36.31 4.88 7.19
CA SER A 593 35.14 5.68 7.55
C SER A 593 34.71 6.49 6.33
N PRO A 594 34.06 5.83 5.35
CA PRO A 594 33.77 6.46 4.08
C PRO A 594 32.73 7.58 4.22
N GLU A 595 33.00 8.67 3.49
CA GLU A 595 32.07 9.78 3.25
C GLU A 595 31.68 9.70 1.76
N LEU A 596 30.80 8.75 1.43
CA LEU A 596 30.39 8.51 0.04
C LEU A 596 29.38 9.59 -0.37
N ILE A 597 29.62 10.26 -1.49
CA ILE A 597 28.75 11.30 -2.03
C ILE A 597 28.31 10.90 -3.43
N SER A 598 27.00 10.85 -3.65
CA SER A 598 26.38 10.44 -4.91
C SER A 598 25.47 11.51 -5.47
N PHE A 599 25.51 11.69 -6.78
CA PHE A 599 24.71 12.65 -7.53
C PHE A 599 23.89 11.95 -8.59
N VAL A 600 22.61 12.33 -8.72
CA VAL A 600 21.74 11.97 -9.84
C VAL A 600 21.21 13.23 -10.47
N ILE A 601 21.76 13.59 -11.64
CA ILE A 601 21.52 14.88 -12.28
C ILE A 601 20.89 14.66 -13.65
N PRO A 602 19.57 14.88 -13.80
CA PRO A 602 18.92 14.88 -15.10
C PRO A 602 19.50 15.98 -16.00
N PHE A 603 19.65 15.69 -17.28
CA PHE A 603 20.11 16.67 -18.26
C PHE A 603 19.52 16.41 -19.65
N SER A 604 19.62 17.41 -20.52
CA SER A 604 19.14 17.36 -21.91
C SER A 604 20.28 17.70 -22.87
N GLY A 605 20.18 17.20 -24.09
CA GLY A 605 21.24 17.38 -25.10
C GLY A 605 22.43 16.43 -24.90
N ASP A 606 23.59 16.86 -25.39
CA ASP A 606 24.82 16.04 -25.41
C ASP A 606 25.86 16.49 -24.36
N ASP A 607 25.71 17.70 -23.82
CA ASP A 607 26.62 18.26 -22.82
C ASP A 607 26.28 17.74 -21.41
N VAL A 608 27.08 16.78 -20.95
CA VAL A 608 26.95 16.14 -19.64
C VAL A 608 27.34 17.13 -18.53
N PRO A 609 26.56 17.27 -17.44
CA PRO A 609 26.93 18.09 -16.28
C PRO A 609 28.29 17.69 -15.70
N GLN A 610 29.06 18.67 -15.24
CA GLN A 610 30.37 18.43 -14.61
C GLN A 610 30.29 18.64 -13.10
N ILE A 611 30.85 17.72 -12.33
CA ILE A 611 30.88 17.78 -10.88
C ILE A 611 32.32 17.95 -10.41
N ARG A 612 32.54 18.90 -9.52
CA ARG A 612 33.82 19.08 -8.80
C ARG A 612 33.57 19.18 -7.31
N ILE A 613 34.21 18.31 -6.54
CA ILE A 613 34.17 18.35 -5.07
C ILE A 613 35.53 18.81 -4.54
N VAL A 614 35.50 19.72 -3.57
CA VAL A 614 36.68 20.16 -2.81
C VAL A 614 36.41 20.05 -1.31
N PRO A 615 37.43 19.92 -0.46
CA PRO A 615 37.23 19.96 0.99
C PRO A 615 36.62 21.30 1.40
N GLY A 616 35.69 21.27 2.34
CA GLY A 616 35.07 22.44 2.93
C GLY A 616 35.95 23.09 4.01
N GLU A 617 35.42 24.15 4.64
CA GLU A 617 36.13 24.87 5.72
C GLU A 617 36.07 24.12 7.06
N GLU A 618 35.01 23.33 7.27
CA GLU A 618 34.79 22.55 8.48
C GLU A 618 35.31 21.11 8.30
N HIS A 619 35.62 20.45 9.42
CA HIS A 619 35.97 19.03 9.39
C HIS A 619 34.79 18.20 8.88
N HIS A 620 35.04 17.11 8.15
CA HIS A 620 33.98 16.29 7.54
C HIS A 620 33.00 17.08 6.66
N SER A 621 33.48 18.12 5.97
CA SER A 621 32.66 18.92 5.08
C SER A 621 33.28 19.05 3.68
N PHE A 622 32.42 19.22 2.67
CA PHE A 622 32.81 19.38 1.27
C PHE A 622 32.01 20.50 0.60
N GLU A 623 32.61 21.11 -0.43
CA GLU A 623 31.91 21.99 -1.38
C GLU A 623 31.84 21.29 -2.74
N ALA A 624 30.62 21.01 -3.21
CA ALA A 624 30.38 20.47 -4.54
C ALA A 624 29.93 21.58 -5.49
N ARG A 625 30.54 21.63 -6.68
CA ARG A 625 30.18 22.53 -7.76
C ARG A 625 29.69 21.72 -8.94
N ILE A 626 28.48 22.02 -9.40
CA ILE A 626 27.87 21.38 -10.55
C ILE A 626 27.78 22.42 -11.66
N THR A 627 28.47 22.19 -12.77
CA THR A 627 28.41 23.05 -13.97
C THR A 627 27.54 22.39 -15.02
N PHE A 628 26.54 23.11 -15.51
CA PHE A 628 25.61 22.61 -16.51
C PHE A 628 25.93 23.10 -17.93
N ALA A 629 25.26 22.53 -18.93
CA ALA A 629 25.45 22.84 -20.35
C ALA A 629 25.27 24.32 -20.70
N ASP A 630 24.37 25.02 -20.02
CA ASP A 630 24.12 26.46 -20.19
C ASP A 630 25.16 27.36 -19.51
N GLY A 631 26.18 26.77 -18.87
CA GLY A 631 27.22 27.47 -18.12
C GLY A 631 26.78 27.94 -16.73
N SER A 632 25.55 27.64 -16.31
CA SER A 632 25.14 27.87 -14.91
C SER A 632 25.88 26.93 -13.96
N GLU A 633 26.09 27.38 -12.73
CA GLU A 633 26.78 26.64 -11.68
C GLU A 633 25.92 26.62 -10.41
N ASP A 634 25.67 25.42 -9.88
CA ASP A 634 25.10 25.23 -8.54
C ASP A 634 26.23 24.87 -7.55
N ARG A 635 26.14 25.38 -6.32
CA ARG A 635 27.14 25.15 -5.26
C ARG A 635 26.49 24.56 -4.02
N LEU A 636 26.87 23.35 -3.64
CA LEU A 636 26.35 22.69 -2.45
C LEU A 636 27.41 22.63 -1.36
N LEU A 637 26.99 22.91 -0.13
CA LEU A 637 27.72 22.53 1.06
C LEU A 637 27.23 21.15 1.49
N LEU A 638 28.16 20.21 1.63
CA LEU A 638 27.93 18.86 2.13
C LEU A 638 28.62 18.76 3.50
N ALA A 639 27.90 19.07 4.58
CA ALA A 639 28.39 18.96 5.95
C ALA A 639 28.10 17.56 6.53
N GLU A 640 28.60 17.31 7.74
CA GLU A 640 28.38 16.05 8.48
C GLU A 640 26.89 15.80 8.75
N ASP A 641 26.17 16.84 9.16
CA ASP A 641 24.76 16.76 9.55
C ASP A 641 23.78 17.41 8.56
N ASP A 642 24.27 18.07 7.49
CA ASP A 642 23.42 18.86 6.60
C ASP A 642 23.94 18.92 5.15
N ILE A 643 23.03 19.05 4.18
CA ILE A 643 23.37 19.34 2.78
C ILE A 643 22.50 20.49 2.28
N VAL A 644 23.11 21.59 1.84
CA VAL A 644 22.37 22.79 1.39
C VAL A 644 22.92 23.37 0.09
N LEU A 645 22.02 23.81 -0.79
CA LEU A 645 22.37 24.60 -1.98
C LEU A 645 22.55 26.08 -1.60
N ARG A 646 23.73 26.64 -1.92
CA ARG A 646 24.16 27.99 -1.55
C ARG A 646 23.95 29.02 -2.66
#